data_AF-H1VW97-F1
#
_entry.id   AF-H1VW97-F1
#
_cell.length_a   1.000
_cell.length_b   1.000
_cell.length_c   1.000
_cell.angle_alpha   90.00
_cell.angle_beta   90.00
_cell.angle_gamma   90.00
#
_symmetry.space_group_name_H-M   'P 1'
#
loop_
_entity.id
_entity.type
_entity.pdbx_description
1 polymer ?
#
loop_
_entity_poly.entity_id
_entity_poly.type
_entity_poly.pdbx_seq_one_letter_code
_entity_poly.pdbx_strand_id
1 'polypeptide(L)'
;MLARADLSASQERSVFSEQPLIPAHGGSKRIESYGSQGPRLSGGYGSFNYNQTIHPSLGSLLEAPIDGVLEELRAGGDFEGFHSMGLDDHVFDGISQEMMFTKIQTISLDNSNVRYSLSKQPAREHCKVFILTAPQFALDDPLRGELLIGIQDSLDKRLQLLTIDLQRGPRFLVPPKPGKRSTSSEDPVRLACGALRRAHHVVDSCKVIDGDISVILILSEGHEGRRELSIQAPWSQITPINLPLMSLENVRSLHYRGRVVDRDVRHRKSEVVEVANGHVGGLKYSKARGVVDMVDGEDRHHQIQIQLQPRNPQVRKVLDACRSILPATHAEKIFPGWWHIMIWVKSEEFEVADAEWSSLVILLLTIYLALGKTKPAQDPPTKPSRGRRRPQSGSFGSIQTLEDWNTLHLYETPNALGCPSWQQTKAWDWTLDEDNSDDTENIINPGLKGSKFMSTHVQYAKGYLASPLGEKAVGENGYLPTGQQRSAENRGNAAWNILVALHLLLEEQKLDIMTPEYASPGTAPLRVVTCQIARWLGWHNFVAMYELGIQEELDPHYDSELRLEVPLTQPSGVDFDIFHWIQTCLATGQYHPFLTLANLYHSQPVKAEQDHLKDSRWTPVTPRTFMFKRFFEKLTPKGSPASMVEAMHSAGISSRVLETLPEAVLTPLKDSISRCQARPPASWPKDLLELVNRGDMSMILAPTKNLQKSGANILVRYL
;
A
#
# COMPACT_ATOMS: atom_id res chain seq x y z
N MET A 1 31.59 -40.30 -41.07
CA MET A 1 32.46 -39.52 -41.98
C MET A 1 33.00 -38.32 -41.21
N LEU A 2 34.27 -37.98 -41.40
CA LEU A 2 34.97 -36.69 -41.12
C LEU A 2 34.54 -35.93 -39.84
N ALA A 3 35.27 -35.90 -38.71
CA ALA A 3 36.70 -35.66 -38.41
C ALA A 3 37.13 -34.19 -38.24
N ARG A 4 37.62 -33.87 -37.03
CA ARG A 4 38.65 -32.88 -36.64
C ARG A 4 38.49 -31.39 -37.04
N ALA A 5 38.59 -30.51 -36.03
CA ALA A 5 39.82 -29.73 -35.80
C ALA A 5 39.85 -29.09 -34.40
N ASP A 6 40.93 -29.34 -33.65
CA ASP A 6 41.40 -28.45 -32.58
C ASP A 6 42.06 -27.19 -33.18
N LEU A 7 42.43 -26.27 -32.29
CA LEU A 7 43.55 -25.29 -32.32
C LEU A 7 43.06 -23.90 -31.87
N SER A 8 43.78 -23.12 -31.06
CA SER A 8 44.85 -23.39 -30.09
C SER A 8 45.16 -22.07 -29.37
N ALA A 9 45.59 -22.10 -28.10
CA ALA A 9 46.11 -20.92 -27.43
C ALA A 9 47.58 -20.65 -27.82
N SER A 10 47.98 -19.38 -27.86
CA SER A 10 49.39 -18.97 -27.78
C SER A 10 49.57 -17.53 -27.28
N GLN A 11 50.24 -17.40 -26.12
CA GLN A 11 51.43 -16.53 -25.87
C GLN A 11 51.27 -14.99 -26.02
N GLU A 12 51.95 -14.10 -25.28
CA GLU A 12 53.06 -14.15 -24.31
C GLU A 12 52.71 -13.27 -23.07
N ARG A 13 53.46 -13.12 -21.96
CA ARG A 13 54.89 -13.40 -21.66
C ARG A 13 55.09 -13.57 -20.13
N SER A 14 56.13 -14.31 -19.71
CA SER A 14 56.54 -14.49 -18.30
C SER A 14 58.06 -14.35 -18.15
N VAL A 15 58.50 -13.77 -17.03
CA VAL A 15 59.87 -13.60 -16.50
C VAL A 15 59.70 -13.39 -14.98
N PHE A 16 60.44 -13.95 -14.00
CA PHE A 16 61.52 -14.95 -13.84
C PHE A 16 61.40 -15.44 -12.35
N SER A 17 62.00 -16.51 -11.81
CA SER A 17 62.73 -17.68 -12.32
C SER A 17 62.94 -18.72 -11.18
N GLU A 18 63.28 -19.96 -11.54
CA GLU A 18 63.95 -21.01 -10.74
C GLU A 18 63.23 -21.75 -9.58
N GLN A 19 63.43 -23.07 -9.62
CA GLN A 19 63.06 -24.14 -8.69
C GLN A 19 64.38 -24.61 -8.01
N PRO A 20 64.37 -25.39 -6.91
CA PRO A 20 64.38 -26.85 -7.10
C PRO A 20 63.77 -27.75 -5.98
N LEU A 21 63.21 -28.88 -6.46
CA LEU A 21 63.33 -30.27 -5.96
C LEU A 21 62.74 -30.76 -4.60
N ILE A 22 61.61 -31.53 -4.71
CA ILE A 22 61.29 -32.93 -4.25
C ILE A 22 62.35 -33.69 -3.36
N PRO A 23 62.05 -34.77 -2.55
CA PRO A 23 60.80 -35.55 -2.35
C PRO A 23 60.45 -36.17 -0.95
N ALA A 24 59.24 -36.77 -0.89
CA ALA A 24 58.89 -38.08 -0.30
C ALA A 24 58.61 -38.32 1.22
N HIS A 25 57.51 -39.06 1.43
CA HIS A 25 57.18 -40.08 2.48
C HIS A 25 57.40 -39.77 3.98
N GLY A 26 56.58 -40.24 4.92
CA GLY A 26 55.37 -41.06 4.85
C GLY A 26 55.19 -41.93 6.11
N GLY A 27 53.97 -42.04 6.64
CA GLY A 27 53.55 -43.15 7.51
C GLY A 27 53.77 -43.07 9.03
N SER A 28 52.64 -42.92 9.74
CA SER A 28 52.17 -43.85 10.79
C SER A 28 52.67 -43.76 12.25
N LYS A 29 51.76 -44.20 13.15
CA LYS A 29 51.93 -44.65 14.57
C LYS A 29 52.04 -43.60 15.70
N ARG A 30 50.88 -43.26 16.27
CA ARG A 30 50.37 -43.74 17.59
C ARG A 30 51.43 -44.24 18.60
N ILE A 31 51.52 -43.63 19.79
CA ILE A 31 51.36 -44.24 21.15
C ILE A 31 51.79 -43.28 22.30
N GLU A 32 50.98 -43.30 23.36
CA GLU A 32 51.16 -42.97 24.80
C GLU A 32 52.49 -42.37 25.34
N SER A 33 52.42 -41.48 26.35
CA SER A 33 52.50 -41.89 27.79
C SER A 33 52.78 -40.76 28.83
N TYR A 34 51.97 -40.77 29.89
CA TYR A 34 52.25 -40.52 31.32
C TYR A 34 53.28 -39.50 31.87
N GLY A 35 52.78 -38.63 32.76
CA GLY A 35 53.40 -38.27 34.05
C GLY A 35 54.41 -37.11 34.07
N SER A 36 54.76 -36.51 35.22
CA SER A 36 54.20 -36.58 36.59
C SER A 36 54.85 -35.49 37.49
N GLN A 37 54.35 -35.30 38.71
CA GLN A 37 54.97 -34.56 39.84
C GLN A 37 55.10 -33.02 39.74
N GLY A 38 54.51 -32.30 40.70
CA GLY A 38 55.05 -31.03 41.19
C GLY A 38 56.22 -31.27 42.17
N PRO A 39 56.83 -30.25 42.84
CA PRO A 39 56.05 -29.46 43.82
C PRO A 39 56.58 -28.03 44.19
N ARG A 40 55.89 -27.38 45.15
CA ARG A 40 56.37 -26.37 46.14
C ARG A 40 56.76 -24.94 45.71
N LEU A 41 55.81 -24.02 45.97
CA LEU A 41 55.91 -22.88 46.92
C LEU A 41 57.26 -22.14 47.11
N SER A 42 57.29 -20.83 46.83
CA SER A 42 57.46 -19.80 47.90
C SER A 42 57.27 -18.35 47.41
N GLY A 43 56.47 -17.57 48.16
CA GLY A 43 56.69 -16.17 48.56
C GLY A 43 56.97 -15.04 47.56
N GLY A 44 56.27 -13.91 47.74
CA GLY A 44 56.86 -12.58 47.49
C GLY A 44 56.15 -11.68 46.49
N TYR A 45 55.25 -10.84 47.01
CA TYR A 45 54.62 -9.68 46.38
C TYR A 45 55.41 -8.94 45.28
N GLY A 46 54.72 -8.67 44.17
CA GLY A 46 54.73 -7.34 43.55
C GLY A 46 55.59 -7.14 42.29
N SER A 47 55.00 -7.34 41.12
CA SER A 47 55.15 -6.39 40.00
C SER A 47 54.06 -6.64 38.94
N PHE A 48 53.20 -5.64 38.71
CA PHE A 48 52.36 -5.61 37.52
C PHE A 48 53.08 -4.78 36.45
N ASN A 49 53.54 -5.43 35.38
CA ASN A 49 53.23 -4.94 34.05
C ASN A 49 53.46 -5.97 32.94
N TYR A 50 52.46 -6.05 32.06
CA TYR A 50 52.54 -6.36 30.64
C TYR A 50 53.81 -7.07 30.13
N ASN A 51 53.63 -8.31 29.63
CA ASN A 51 53.63 -8.46 28.17
C ASN A 51 53.10 -9.80 27.64
N GLN A 52 52.76 -9.75 26.35
CA GLN A 52 52.82 -10.82 25.33
C GLN A 52 51.62 -11.74 25.03
N THR A 53 51.27 -11.63 23.73
CA THR A 53 50.93 -12.71 22.77
C THR A 53 49.58 -13.39 22.85
N ILE A 54 48.65 -12.74 22.14
CA ILE A 54 47.52 -13.34 21.43
C ILE A 54 47.96 -14.58 20.61
N HIS A 55 47.44 -15.75 20.97
CA HIS A 55 47.31 -16.91 20.08
C HIS A 55 45.90 -17.51 20.29
N PRO A 56 44.90 -17.19 19.44
CA PRO A 56 43.56 -17.75 19.59
C PRO A 56 43.54 -19.16 18.98
N SER A 57 43.57 -20.17 19.83
CA SER A 57 43.18 -21.52 19.42
C SER A 57 41.64 -21.58 19.29
N LEU A 58 41.15 -22.22 18.22
CA LEU A 58 39.72 -22.31 17.88
C LEU A 58 38.84 -23.08 18.89
N GLY A 59 39.36 -23.43 20.07
CA GLY A 59 38.62 -24.06 21.16
C GLY A 59 38.03 -23.10 22.19
N SER A 60 38.44 -21.83 22.23
CA SER A 60 38.07 -20.88 23.29
C SER A 60 36.69 -20.21 23.12
N LEU A 61 35.92 -20.55 22.09
CA LEU A 61 34.61 -19.94 21.77
C LEU A 61 33.40 -20.62 22.46
N LEU A 62 33.64 -21.56 23.39
CA LEU A 62 32.60 -22.36 24.05
C LEU A 62 32.71 -22.42 25.58
N GLU A 63 33.53 -21.56 26.20
CA GLU A 63 33.55 -21.38 27.64
C GLU A 63 32.73 -20.14 28.01
N ALA A 64 31.49 -20.35 28.45
CA ALA A 64 30.66 -19.27 28.98
C ALA A 64 31.29 -18.73 30.29
N PRO A 65 31.29 -17.40 30.53
CA PRO A 65 31.91 -16.83 31.72
C PRO A 65 31.11 -17.19 32.99
N ILE A 66 31.53 -18.27 33.65
CA ILE A 66 30.83 -18.87 34.80
C ILE A 66 30.82 -17.93 36.01
N ASP A 67 31.86 -17.10 36.16
CA ASP A 67 32.04 -16.22 37.31
C ASP A 67 31.01 -15.09 37.37
N GLY A 68 30.58 -14.53 36.23
CA GLY A 68 29.53 -13.49 36.18
C GLY A 68 28.18 -14.03 36.65
N VAL A 69 27.83 -15.24 36.19
CA VAL A 69 26.56 -15.90 36.54
C VAL A 69 26.47 -16.22 38.05
N LEU A 70 27.61 -16.50 38.71
CA LEU A 70 27.65 -16.77 40.15
C LEU A 70 27.51 -15.50 41.01
N GLU A 71 28.03 -14.36 40.53
CA GLU A 71 27.89 -13.07 41.21
C GLU A 71 26.44 -12.52 41.04
N GLU A 72 25.84 -12.68 39.86
CA GLU A 72 24.43 -12.31 39.58
C GLU A 72 23.42 -13.19 40.35
N LEU A 73 23.71 -14.49 40.53
CA LEU A 73 22.93 -15.38 41.41
C LEU A 73 23.03 -14.98 42.89
N ARG A 74 24.13 -14.35 43.32
CA ARG A 74 24.23 -13.74 44.67
C ARG A 74 23.48 -12.41 44.77
N ALA A 75 23.40 -11.65 43.68
CA ALA A 75 22.75 -10.34 43.65
C ALA A 75 21.21 -10.38 43.68
N GLY A 76 20.60 -11.58 43.62
CA GLY A 76 19.16 -11.78 43.78
C GLY A 76 18.40 -12.21 42.53
N GLY A 77 19.10 -12.48 41.42
CA GLY A 77 18.50 -13.10 40.23
C GLY A 77 17.53 -12.22 39.43
N ASP A 78 17.56 -10.90 39.61
CA ASP A 78 16.86 -9.97 38.72
C ASP A 78 17.69 -9.79 37.44
N PHE A 79 17.43 -10.62 36.43
CA PHE A 79 18.16 -10.63 35.17
C PHE A 79 17.88 -9.35 34.36
N GLU A 80 18.66 -8.30 34.60
CA GLU A 80 18.70 -7.11 33.74
C GLU A 80 19.31 -7.46 32.38
N GLY A 81 18.47 -7.95 31.47
CA GLY A 81 18.84 -8.44 30.13
C GLY A 81 19.41 -7.40 29.14
N PHE A 82 20.01 -6.31 29.62
CA PHE A 82 20.84 -5.42 28.80
C PHE A 82 22.26 -5.95 28.65
N HIS A 83 22.88 -6.47 29.72
CA HIS A 83 24.22 -7.05 29.65
C HIS A 83 24.27 -8.33 28.79
N SER A 84 23.17 -9.10 28.76
CA SER A 84 23.05 -10.30 27.90
C SER A 84 22.88 -10.01 26.41
N MET A 85 22.74 -8.75 25.98
CA MET A 85 22.63 -8.38 24.56
C MET A 85 24.00 -8.16 23.89
N GLY A 86 25.12 -8.27 24.62
CA GLY A 86 26.46 -8.03 24.06
C GLY A 86 26.69 -6.57 23.66
N LEU A 87 25.97 -5.63 24.24
CA LEU A 87 26.16 -4.19 23.97
C LEU A 87 27.46 -3.64 24.58
N ASP A 88 28.04 -4.38 25.53
CA ASP A 88 29.33 -4.10 26.16
C ASP A 88 30.52 -4.71 25.38
N ASP A 89 30.30 -5.34 24.21
CA ASP A 89 31.39 -5.76 23.30
C ASP A 89 32.04 -4.52 22.67
N HIS A 90 33.38 -4.48 22.63
CA HIS A 90 34.17 -3.37 22.07
C HIS A 90 33.91 -3.06 20.57
N VAL A 91 33.16 -3.90 19.88
CA VAL A 91 32.68 -3.66 18.50
C VAL A 91 31.57 -2.60 18.47
N PHE A 92 30.85 -2.40 19.58
CA PHE A 92 29.69 -1.50 19.70
C PHE A 92 29.96 -0.25 20.54
N ASP A 93 31.18 -0.04 21.05
CA ASP A 93 31.63 1.14 21.82
C ASP A 93 31.43 2.49 21.09
N GLY A 94 31.31 2.48 19.76
CA GLY A 94 30.92 3.66 18.96
C GLY A 94 29.41 3.92 18.94
N ILE A 95 28.60 2.87 19.01
CA ILE A 95 27.13 2.95 18.96
C ILE A 95 26.55 3.33 20.32
N SER A 96 27.16 2.88 21.42
CA SER A 96 26.76 3.24 22.79
C SER A 96 26.86 4.75 23.08
N GLN A 97 27.68 5.50 22.34
CA GLN A 97 27.79 6.96 22.44
C GLN A 97 26.73 7.72 21.63
N GLU A 98 26.11 7.07 20.63
CA GLU A 98 25.13 7.69 19.71
C GLU A 98 23.68 7.22 19.95
N MET A 99 23.49 6.01 20.50
CA MET A 99 22.17 5.40 20.72
C MET A 99 21.87 5.17 22.20
N MET A 100 20.79 5.79 22.69
CA MET A 100 20.23 5.49 24.02
C MET A 100 19.06 4.51 23.91
N PHE A 101 19.18 3.35 24.55
CA PHE A 101 18.08 2.40 24.69
C PHE A 101 17.24 2.72 25.94
N THR A 102 15.93 2.89 25.78
CA THR A 102 14.99 3.01 26.91
C THR A 102 14.16 1.74 27.03
N LYS A 103 14.15 1.11 28.20
CA LYS A 103 13.27 -0.04 28.50
C LYS A 103 11.81 0.43 28.52
N ILE A 104 11.01 0.00 27.54
CA ILE A 104 9.58 0.35 27.46
C ILE A 104 8.73 -0.67 28.23
N GLN A 105 8.91 -1.97 27.94
CA GLN A 105 8.12 -3.05 28.56
C GLN A 105 8.92 -4.36 28.52
N THR A 106 8.64 -5.26 29.47
CA THR A 106 9.11 -6.65 29.47
C THR A 106 7.92 -7.59 29.35
N ILE A 107 8.01 -8.58 28.48
CA ILE A 107 6.98 -9.61 28.27
C ILE A 107 7.59 -10.95 28.67
N SER A 108 7.03 -11.59 29.69
CA SER A 108 7.39 -12.97 30.06
C SER A 108 6.84 -13.95 29.02
N LEU A 109 7.71 -14.76 28.43
CA LEU A 109 7.30 -15.99 27.77
C LEU A 109 6.94 -17.00 28.87
N ASP A 110 5.75 -17.60 28.78
CA ASP A 110 5.28 -18.53 29.81
C ASP A 110 6.12 -19.84 29.79
N ASN A 111 6.84 -20.10 28.69
CA ASN A 111 7.87 -21.13 28.53
C ASN A 111 9.27 -20.72 29.05
N SER A 112 9.36 -19.99 30.16
CA SER A 112 10.66 -19.62 30.78
C SER A 112 11.53 -20.82 31.18
N ASN A 113 10.93 -22.01 31.32
CA ASN A 113 11.61 -23.29 31.45
C ASN A 113 12.19 -23.80 30.12
N VAL A 114 12.94 -22.95 29.39
CA VAL A 114 13.56 -23.35 28.12
C VAL A 114 14.58 -24.46 28.40
N ARG A 115 14.22 -25.67 27.97
CA ARG A 115 15.11 -26.84 27.96
C ARG A 115 16.14 -26.69 26.84
N TYR A 116 17.06 -25.73 26.99
CA TYR A 116 18.12 -25.42 26.02
C TYR A 116 18.92 -26.66 25.61
N SER A 117 19.00 -27.68 26.48
CA SER A 117 19.68 -28.96 26.25
C SER A 117 18.87 -30.02 25.46
N LEU A 118 17.60 -29.78 25.11
CA LEU A 118 16.71 -30.80 24.50
C LEU A 118 16.08 -30.39 23.16
N SER A 119 16.05 -29.11 22.79
CA SER A 119 15.67 -28.69 21.44
C SER A 119 16.87 -28.76 20.48
N LYS A 120 16.69 -29.37 19.30
CA LYS A 120 17.70 -29.35 18.22
C LYS A 120 17.76 -28.02 17.45
N GLN A 121 16.85 -27.09 17.75
CA GLN A 121 16.74 -25.77 17.11
C GLN A 121 17.26 -24.67 18.06
N PRO A 122 18.00 -23.68 17.54
CA PRO A 122 18.51 -22.56 18.34
C PRO A 122 17.38 -21.64 18.83
N ALA A 123 17.58 -20.98 19.97
CA ALA A 123 16.55 -20.18 20.65
C ALA A 123 15.89 -19.11 19.77
N ARG A 124 16.64 -18.54 18.81
CA ARG A 124 16.16 -17.56 17.81
C ARG A 124 15.06 -18.09 16.88
N GLU A 125 14.88 -19.41 16.78
CA GLU A 125 13.89 -20.07 15.92
C GLU A 125 12.59 -20.41 16.68
N HIS A 126 12.58 -20.28 18.02
CA HIS A 126 11.39 -20.57 18.85
C HIS A 126 10.36 -19.44 18.87
N CYS A 127 10.81 -18.19 18.67
CA CYS A 127 9.95 -16.99 18.67
C CYS A 127 10.24 -16.09 17.47
N LYS A 128 9.19 -15.67 16.79
CA LYS A 128 9.24 -14.82 15.59
C LYS A 128 8.53 -13.50 15.89
N VAL A 129 9.27 -12.39 15.80
CA VAL A 129 8.77 -11.05 16.12
C VAL A 129 8.60 -10.22 14.85
N PHE A 130 7.49 -9.48 14.75
CA PHE A 130 7.23 -8.54 13.66
C PHE A 130 6.51 -7.29 14.17
N ILE A 131 6.70 -6.16 13.48
CA ILE A 131 6.13 -4.85 13.87
C ILE A 131 5.27 -4.31 12.74
N LEU A 132 3.99 -4.03 13.02
CA LEU A 132 3.10 -3.32 12.10
C LEU A 132 2.96 -1.85 12.49
N THR A 133 2.71 -1.03 11.48
CA THR A 133 2.48 0.41 11.56
C THR A 133 1.05 0.66 11.13
N ALA A 134 0.29 1.41 11.93
CA ALA A 134 -1.05 1.81 11.56
C ALA A 134 -1.05 2.64 10.25
N PRO A 135 -1.99 2.40 9.31
CA PRO A 135 -2.08 3.15 8.07
C PRO A 135 -2.60 4.58 8.32
N GLN A 136 -2.47 5.45 7.31
CA GLN A 136 -2.70 6.89 7.41
C GLN A 136 -4.07 7.32 7.98
N PHE A 137 -5.13 6.52 7.82
CA PHE A 137 -6.48 6.86 8.27
C PHE A 137 -6.98 6.00 9.46
N ALA A 138 -6.09 5.20 10.07
CA ALA A 138 -6.39 4.42 11.27
C ALA A 138 -6.45 5.25 12.56
N LEU A 139 -6.02 6.51 12.53
CA LEU A 139 -6.08 7.46 13.63
C LEU A 139 -6.57 8.82 13.14
N ASP A 140 -7.38 9.48 13.97
CA ASP A 140 -7.98 10.77 13.64
C ASP A 140 -7.00 11.95 13.81
N ASP A 141 -6.04 11.82 14.73
CA ASP A 141 -5.03 12.83 15.07
C ASP A 141 -3.70 12.56 14.34
N PRO A 142 -3.22 13.44 13.45
CA PRO A 142 -1.97 13.24 12.70
C PRO A 142 -0.70 13.30 13.57
N LEU A 143 -0.80 13.75 14.83
CA LEU A 143 0.29 13.70 15.79
C LEU A 143 0.35 12.37 16.57
N ARG A 144 -0.67 11.50 16.40
CA ARG A 144 -0.71 10.16 16.98
C ARG A 144 -0.34 9.10 15.95
N GLY A 145 0.30 8.05 16.43
CA GLY A 145 0.59 6.82 15.70
C GLY A 145 0.24 5.61 16.54
N GLU A 146 0.02 4.46 15.92
CA GLU A 146 -0.09 3.17 16.61
C GLU A 146 0.88 2.18 15.96
N LEU A 147 1.64 1.48 16.80
CA LEU A 147 2.47 0.34 16.41
C LEU A 147 1.89 -0.93 17.03
N LEU A 148 2.00 -2.04 16.33
CA LEU A 148 1.66 -3.36 16.86
C LEU A 148 2.88 -4.27 16.79
N ILE A 149 3.33 -4.76 17.94
CA ILE A 149 4.35 -5.80 18.04
C ILE A 149 3.64 -7.15 18.14
N GLY A 150 3.85 -8.00 17.14
CA GLY A 150 3.43 -9.41 17.15
C GLY A 150 4.60 -10.31 17.52
N ILE A 151 4.37 -11.21 18.47
CA ILE A 151 5.32 -12.24 18.94
C ILE A 151 4.65 -13.59 18.74
N GLN A 152 5.07 -14.32 17.72
CA GLN A 152 4.63 -15.68 17.45
C GLN A 152 5.53 -16.67 18.21
N ASP A 153 4.94 -17.44 19.11
CA ASP A 153 5.53 -18.64 19.71
C ASP A 153 5.12 -19.85 18.87
N SER A 154 6.09 -20.53 18.25
CA SER A 154 5.86 -21.70 17.41
C SER A 154 5.67 -23.00 18.20
N LEU A 155 6.10 -23.05 19.46
CA LEU A 155 6.00 -24.22 20.32
C LEU A 155 4.61 -24.28 20.98
N ASP A 156 4.16 -23.17 21.54
CA ASP A 156 2.83 -23.05 22.18
C ASP A 156 1.68 -22.84 21.18
N LYS A 157 1.99 -22.69 19.88
CA LYS A 157 1.05 -22.29 18.82
C LYS A 157 0.24 -21.05 19.23
N ARG A 158 0.97 -19.99 19.62
CA ARG A 158 0.40 -18.81 20.27
C ARG A 158 0.97 -17.52 19.72
N LEU A 159 0.07 -16.61 19.35
CA LEU A 159 0.40 -15.26 18.91
C LEU A 159 0.10 -14.27 20.04
N GLN A 160 1.12 -13.53 20.48
CA GLN A 160 0.99 -12.43 21.44
C GLN A 160 1.05 -11.09 20.69
N LEU A 161 0.19 -10.15 21.05
CA LEU A 161 -0.01 -8.88 20.36
C LEU A 161 0.02 -7.73 21.36
N LEU A 162 1.02 -6.85 21.24
CA LEU A 162 1.16 -5.63 22.05
C LEU A 162 0.97 -4.39 21.16
N THR A 163 0.01 -3.54 21.50
CA THR A 163 -0.13 -2.20 20.88
C THR A 163 0.71 -1.17 21.62
N ILE A 164 1.30 -0.24 20.88
CA ILE A 164 2.04 0.91 21.42
C ILE A 164 1.51 2.17 20.74
N ASP A 165 0.88 3.02 21.53
CA ASP A 165 0.44 4.35 21.13
C ASP A 165 1.62 5.32 21.15
N LEU A 166 1.82 5.99 20.03
CA LEU A 166 2.73 7.11 19.85
C LEU A 166 1.94 8.41 19.95
N GLN A 167 2.45 9.37 20.72
CA GLN A 167 1.95 10.75 20.69
C GLN A 167 3.11 11.72 20.56
N ARG A 168 3.19 12.45 19.44
CA ARG A 168 4.07 13.59 19.26
C ARG A 168 3.37 14.83 19.83
N GLY A 169 4.08 15.66 20.59
CA GLY A 169 3.48 16.88 21.09
C GLY A 169 4.49 17.84 21.72
N PRO A 170 4.16 19.15 21.73
CA PRO A 170 5.02 20.15 22.33
C PRO A 170 5.19 19.90 23.83
N ARG A 171 6.35 20.30 24.37
CA ARG A 171 6.62 20.27 25.81
C ARG A 171 5.64 21.18 26.54
N PHE A 172 4.60 20.60 27.15
CA PHE A 172 3.77 21.32 28.11
C PHE A 172 4.60 21.75 29.32
N LEU A 173 4.91 23.05 29.35
CA LEU A 173 5.27 23.91 30.48
C LEU A 173 5.69 23.21 31.79
N VAL A 174 6.91 22.65 31.80
CA VAL A 174 7.76 22.84 32.99
C VAL A 174 8.43 24.20 32.80
N PRO A 175 8.29 25.17 33.72
CA PRO A 175 8.99 26.45 33.61
C PRO A 175 10.50 26.18 33.46
N PRO A 176 11.17 26.74 32.44
CA PRO A 176 12.61 26.52 32.29
C PRO A 176 13.30 27.09 33.53
N LYS A 177 14.09 26.24 34.22
CA LYS A 177 14.98 26.73 35.28
C LYS A 177 15.84 27.86 34.69
N PRO A 178 15.87 29.06 35.31
CA PRO A 178 16.57 30.20 34.73
C PRO A 178 18.05 29.87 34.56
N GLY A 179 18.56 29.93 33.32
CA GLY A 179 19.99 29.77 33.02
C GLY A 179 20.38 28.80 31.90
N LYS A 180 19.47 27.96 31.36
CA LYS A 180 19.79 27.10 30.20
C LYS A 180 18.92 27.44 28.98
N ARG A 181 19.55 27.93 27.90
CA ARG A 181 18.95 27.98 26.56
C ARG A 181 18.76 26.54 26.06
N SER A 182 17.53 26.12 25.82
CA SER A 182 17.24 24.81 25.25
C SER A 182 17.44 24.82 23.74
N THR A 183 18.46 24.13 23.25
CA THR A 183 18.82 24.02 21.82
C THR A 183 18.26 22.78 21.12
N SER A 184 17.38 22.01 21.77
CA SER A 184 16.72 20.83 21.18
C SER A 184 15.39 21.22 20.51
N SER A 185 15.38 21.30 19.18
CA SER A 185 14.20 21.63 18.36
C SER A 185 13.34 20.40 18.02
N GLU A 186 13.28 19.41 18.91
CA GLU A 186 12.54 18.16 18.69
C GLU A 186 11.42 18.00 19.73
N ASP A 187 10.20 17.84 19.23
CA ASP A 187 9.02 17.54 20.04
C ASP A 187 9.16 16.13 20.65
N PRO A 188 9.05 15.99 21.98
CA PRO A 188 9.20 14.69 22.63
C PRO A 188 8.10 13.73 22.19
N VAL A 189 8.51 12.56 21.70
CA VAL A 189 7.60 11.43 21.45
C VAL A 189 7.25 10.79 22.79
N ARG A 190 5.96 10.75 23.13
CA ARG A 190 5.42 9.94 24.22
C ARG A 190 5.00 8.58 23.70
N LEU A 191 5.26 7.56 24.50
CA LEU A 191 4.94 6.16 24.25
C LEU A 191 4.00 5.66 25.36
N ALA A 192 2.90 5.00 24.99
CA ALA A 192 2.02 4.31 25.92
C ALA A 192 1.77 2.89 25.42
N CYS A 193 2.02 1.88 26.26
CA CYS A 193 1.77 0.48 25.92
C CYS A 193 0.35 0.07 26.29
N GLY A 194 -0.34 -0.57 25.35
CA GLY A 194 -1.64 -1.20 25.58
C GLY A 194 -1.53 -2.56 26.29
N ALA A 195 -2.68 -3.20 26.50
CA ALA A 195 -2.72 -4.53 27.09
C ALA A 195 -2.20 -5.60 26.11
N LEU A 196 -1.39 -6.53 26.61
CA LEU A 196 -0.92 -7.69 25.86
C LEU A 196 -2.08 -8.64 25.56
N ARG A 197 -2.47 -8.75 24.29
CA ARG A 197 -3.47 -9.71 23.81
C ARG A 197 -2.78 -11.04 23.45
N ARG A 198 -3.47 -12.16 23.67
CA ARG A 198 -2.96 -13.52 23.42
C ARG A 198 -3.98 -14.31 22.61
N ALA A 199 -3.60 -14.82 21.45
CA ALA A 199 -4.39 -15.70 20.60
C ALA A 199 -3.79 -17.11 20.60
N HIS A 200 -4.64 -18.12 20.80
CA HIS A 200 -4.26 -19.53 20.87
C HIS A 200 -4.56 -20.24 19.55
N HIS A 201 -3.99 -21.43 19.35
CA HIS A 201 -4.16 -22.24 18.13
C HIS A 201 -3.65 -21.56 16.84
N VAL A 202 -2.66 -20.67 16.96
CA VAL A 202 -1.97 -20.03 15.83
C VAL A 202 -0.67 -20.79 15.55
N VAL A 203 -0.64 -21.57 14.47
CA VAL A 203 0.52 -22.38 14.07
C VAL A 203 1.71 -21.50 13.71
N ASP A 204 1.47 -20.48 12.88
CA ASP A 204 2.44 -19.47 12.51
C ASP A 204 1.72 -18.18 12.11
N SER A 205 2.44 -17.05 12.15
CA SER A 205 1.96 -15.77 11.64
C SER A 205 3.11 -14.91 11.11
N CYS A 206 2.80 -13.98 10.20
CA CYS A 206 3.76 -12.99 9.73
C CYS A 206 3.06 -11.67 9.37
N LYS A 207 3.80 -10.56 9.46
CA LYS A 207 3.41 -9.32 8.78
C LYS A 207 3.32 -9.56 7.27
N VAL A 208 2.38 -8.90 6.59
CA VAL A 208 2.27 -8.76 5.14
C VAL A 208 2.15 -7.27 4.82
N ILE A 209 2.83 -6.82 3.76
CA ILE A 209 2.88 -5.40 3.38
C ILE A 209 2.60 -5.26 1.88
N ASP A 210 1.59 -4.46 1.54
CA ASP A 210 1.24 -4.11 0.18
C ASP A 210 0.89 -2.62 0.12
N GLY A 211 1.78 -1.83 -0.48
CA GLY A 211 1.75 -0.37 -0.41
C GLY A 211 1.92 0.17 1.01
N ASP A 212 1.01 1.05 1.41
CA ASP A 212 0.88 1.62 2.77
C ASP A 212 0.07 0.74 3.74
N ILE A 213 -0.54 -0.36 3.25
CA ILE A 213 -1.34 -1.26 4.06
C ILE A 213 -0.43 -2.35 4.64
N SER A 214 -0.52 -2.57 5.95
CA SER A 214 0.11 -3.72 6.61
C SER A 214 -0.85 -4.45 7.54
N VAL A 215 -0.86 -5.78 7.42
CA VAL A 215 -1.72 -6.70 8.20
C VAL A 215 -0.93 -7.92 8.66
N ILE A 216 -1.43 -8.64 9.65
CA ILE A 216 -0.93 -9.96 10.03
C ILE A 216 -1.61 -10.99 9.14
N LEU A 217 -0.84 -11.88 8.50
CA LEU A 217 -1.32 -13.16 8.00
C LEU A 217 -1.16 -14.20 9.10
N ILE A 218 -2.25 -14.88 9.43
CA ILE A 218 -2.37 -15.85 10.53
C ILE A 218 -2.73 -17.21 9.93
N LEU A 219 -1.97 -18.24 10.28
CA LEU A 219 -2.28 -19.64 10.02
C LEU A 219 -2.80 -20.28 11.32
N SER A 220 -4.11 -20.37 11.47
CA SER A 220 -4.76 -21.03 12.61
C SER A 220 -5.06 -22.51 12.34
N GLU A 221 -5.19 -23.30 13.40
CA GLU A 221 -5.51 -24.73 13.35
C GLU A 221 -6.72 -25.04 14.24
N GLY A 222 -7.82 -25.48 13.62
CA GLY A 222 -9.04 -25.85 14.33
C GLY A 222 -8.95 -27.20 15.03
N HIS A 223 -9.96 -27.53 15.84
CA HIS A 223 -10.00 -28.78 16.62
C HIS A 223 -9.93 -30.07 15.78
N GLU A 224 -10.29 -30.02 14.49
CA GLU A 224 -10.17 -31.16 13.56
C GLU A 224 -8.78 -31.25 12.87
N GLY A 225 -7.81 -30.43 13.27
CA GLY A 225 -6.51 -30.30 12.59
C GLY A 225 -6.55 -29.55 11.26
N ARG A 226 -7.75 -29.10 10.83
CA ARG A 226 -7.90 -28.26 9.64
C ARG A 226 -7.23 -26.91 9.87
N ARG A 227 -6.49 -26.45 8.86
CA ARG A 227 -5.84 -25.13 8.91
C ARG A 227 -6.56 -24.12 8.03
N GLU A 228 -6.64 -22.90 8.52
CA GLU A 228 -7.23 -21.76 7.81
C GLU A 228 -6.21 -20.62 7.74
N LEU A 229 -6.29 -19.81 6.68
CA LEU A 229 -5.56 -18.56 6.59
C LEU A 229 -6.53 -17.42 6.83
N SER A 230 -6.11 -16.44 7.63
CA SER A 230 -6.83 -15.19 7.80
C SER A 230 -5.88 -14.01 7.85
N ILE A 231 -6.36 -12.83 7.45
CA ILE A 231 -5.67 -11.57 7.71
C ILE A 231 -6.37 -10.77 8.81
N GLN A 232 -5.58 -10.16 9.67
CA GLN A 232 -6.05 -9.37 10.81
C GLN A 232 -5.13 -8.16 11.06
N ALA A 233 -5.72 -7.05 11.48
CA ALA A 233 -5.01 -5.93 12.11
C ALA A 233 -5.92 -5.31 13.19
N PRO A 234 -5.39 -4.56 14.19
CA PRO A 234 -6.20 -3.96 15.25
C PRO A 234 -7.31 -3.04 14.74
N TRP A 235 -7.02 -2.34 13.64
CA TRP A 235 -7.89 -1.39 12.94
C TRP A 235 -8.76 -2.02 11.84
N SER A 236 -8.60 -3.32 11.53
CA SER A 236 -9.27 -4.01 10.42
C SER A 236 -10.16 -5.15 10.89
N GLN A 237 -11.18 -5.47 10.10
CA GLN A 237 -11.93 -6.72 10.28
C GLN A 237 -11.08 -7.94 9.91
N ILE A 238 -11.28 -9.03 10.66
CA ILE A 238 -10.68 -10.33 10.35
C ILE A 238 -11.29 -10.82 9.04
N THR A 239 -10.43 -11.17 8.06
CA THR A 239 -10.88 -11.63 6.74
C THR A 239 -10.23 -12.99 6.44
N PRO A 240 -11.01 -14.07 6.25
CA PRO A 240 -10.47 -15.37 5.85
C PRO A 240 -9.96 -15.33 4.40
N ILE A 241 -8.87 -16.05 4.12
CA ILE A 241 -8.28 -16.17 2.80
C ILE A 241 -8.44 -17.60 2.30
N ASN A 242 -9.25 -17.76 1.25
CA ASN A 242 -9.33 -18.98 0.48
C ASN A 242 -8.34 -18.90 -0.69
N LEU A 243 -7.36 -19.79 -0.72
CA LEU A 243 -6.45 -19.92 -1.85
C LEU A 243 -7.08 -20.78 -2.96
N PRO A 244 -6.81 -20.50 -4.25
CA PRO A 244 -7.15 -21.43 -5.33
C PRO A 244 -6.36 -22.73 -5.17
N LEU A 245 -6.85 -23.81 -5.80
CA LEU A 245 -6.17 -25.12 -5.82
C LEU A 245 -4.77 -24.99 -6.43
N MET A 246 -3.74 -25.10 -5.59
CA MET A 246 -2.33 -24.95 -6.00
C MET A 246 -1.79 -26.29 -6.53
N SER A 247 -1.82 -26.48 -7.85
CA SER A 247 -1.13 -27.60 -8.51
C SER A 247 0.38 -27.39 -8.48
N LEU A 248 1.12 -28.39 -8.01
CA LEU A 248 2.60 -28.36 -7.99
C LEU A 248 3.21 -28.29 -9.40
N GLU A 249 2.48 -28.80 -10.40
CA GLU A 249 2.82 -28.69 -11.81
C GLU A 249 2.27 -27.40 -12.44
N ASN A 250 3.16 -26.53 -12.89
CA ASN A 250 2.82 -25.38 -13.73
C ASN A 250 2.75 -25.79 -15.21
N VAL A 251 1.55 -26.16 -15.66
CA VAL A 251 1.25 -26.57 -17.05
C VAL A 251 1.52 -25.45 -18.09
N ARG A 252 1.65 -24.19 -17.65
CA ARG A 252 1.99 -23.03 -18.51
C ARG A 252 3.50 -22.74 -18.59
N SER A 253 4.33 -23.49 -17.88
CA SER A 253 5.79 -23.35 -17.92
C SER A 253 6.39 -24.07 -19.13
N LEU A 254 7.34 -23.44 -19.83
CA LEU A 254 8.13 -24.09 -20.89
C LEU A 254 8.99 -25.25 -20.37
N HIS A 255 9.21 -25.33 -19.05
CA HIS A 255 9.89 -26.46 -18.41
C HIS A 255 8.95 -27.63 -18.11
N TYR A 256 7.65 -27.50 -18.37
CA TYR A 256 6.68 -28.58 -18.20
C TYR A 256 6.90 -29.66 -19.27
N ARG A 257 7.59 -30.75 -18.90
CA ARG A 257 7.91 -31.87 -19.81
C ARG A 257 6.72 -32.81 -20.08
N GLY A 258 5.52 -32.48 -19.59
CA GLY A 258 4.38 -33.39 -19.55
C GLY A 258 4.57 -34.55 -18.57
N ARG A 259 3.52 -35.34 -18.37
CA ARG A 259 3.60 -36.59 -17.60
C ARG A 259 3.81 -37.76 -18.54
N VAL A 260 4.81 -38.59 -18.26
CA VAL A 260 4.85 -39.96 -18.78
C VAL A 260 3.74 -40.72 -18.05
N VAL A 261 2.72 -41.17 -18.79
CA VAL A 261 1.66 -42.00 -18.24
C VAL A 261 2.24 -43.38 -17.98
N ASP A 262 2.54 -43.67 -16.72
CA ASP A 262 2.88 -45.02 -16.29
C ASP A 262 1.65 -45.93 -16.43
N ARG A 263 1.83 -47.06 -17.12
CA ARG A 263 0.72 -47.89 -17.62
C ARG A 263 -0.01 -48.63 -16.50
N ASP A 264 0.65 -48.78 -15.35
CA ASP A 264 0.17 -49.56 -14.21
C ASP A 264 -0.51 -48.71 -13.13
N VAL A 265 -0.41 -47.37 -13.17
CA VAL A 265 -1.05 -46.47 -12.19
C VAL A 265 -2.15 -45.65 -12.87
N ARG A 266 -3.36 -46.22 -12.94
CA ARG A 266 -4.45 -45.74 -13.81
C ARG A 266 -4.76 -44.24 -13.77
N HIS A 267 -4.60 -43.54 -12.63
CA HIS A 267 -4.55 -42.08 -12.58
C HIS A 267 -3.70 -41.57 -11.39
N ARG A 268 -2.47 -41.10 -11.63
CA ARG A 268 -1.82 -40.14 -10.70
C ARG A 268 -2.39 -38.74 -10.98
N LYS A 269 -3.29 -38.28 -10.10
CA LYS A 269 -3.78 -36.90 -10.07
C LYS A 269 -2.61 -35.92 -9.87
N SER A 270 -2.80 -34.63 -10.14
CA SER A 270 -1.79 -33.64 -9.74
C SER A 270 -1.61 -33.66 -8.23
N GLU A 271 -0.38 -33.46 -7.77
CA GLU A 271 -0.18 -33.11 -6.38
C GLU A 271 -0.71 -31.69 -6.18
N VAL A 272 -1.66 -31.55 -5.27
CA VAL A 272 -2.33 -30.27 -4.99
C VAL A 272 -2.07 -29.92 -3.53
N VAL A 273 -1.58 -28.71 -3.31
CA VAL A 273 -1.35 -28.17 -1.98
C VAL A 273 -2.61 -27.47 -1.50
N GLU A 274 -3.29 -28.08 -0.53
CA GLU A 274 -4.49 -27.55 0.10
C GLU A 274 -4.18 -27.15 1.55
N VAL A 275 -4.51 -25.91 1.91
CA VAL A 275 -4.34 -25.39 3.28
C VAL A 275 -5.18 -26.18 4.28
N ALA A 276 -6.43 -26.44 3.92
CA ALA A 276 -7.44 -27.06 4.78
C ALA A 276 -7.03 -28.44 5.31
N ASN A 277 -6.23 -29.21 4.57
CA ASN A 277 -5.78 -30.55 4.95
C ASN A 277 -4.53 -30.54 5.83
N GLY A 278 -4.08 -29.36 6.30
CA GLY A 278 -2.92 -29.23 7.19
C GLY A 278 -1.56 -29.37 6.47
N HIS A 279 -1.54 -29.46 5.13
CA HIS A 279 -0.30 -29.62 4.35
C HIS A 279 0.66 -28.43 4.52
N VAL A 280 0.16 -27.25 4.88
CA VAL A 280 0.95 -26.02 5.07
C VAL A 280 1.50 -25.99 6.50
N GLY A 281 2.81 -26.19 6.63
CA GLY A 281 3.55 -26.19 7.89
C GLY A 281 3.81 -24.81 8.50
N GLY A 282 3.98 -23.76 7.68
CA GLY A 282 4.27 -22.40 8.18
C GLY A 282 4.39 -21.32 7.10
N LEU A 283 4.77 -20.11 7.50
CA LEU A 283 4.79 -18.88 6.71
C LEU A 283 6.16 -18.19 6.79
N LYS A 284 6.97 -18.23 5.73
CA LYS A 284 8.32 -17.65 5.68
C LYS A 284 8.39 -16.47 4.68
N TYR A 285 9.46 -15.67 4.82
CA TYR A 285 9.89 -14.66 3.84
C TYR A 285 8.80 -13.70 3.32
N SER A 286 8.14 -12.97 4.22
CA SER A 286 7.31 -11.82 3.81
C SER A 286 8.14 -10.80 3.03
N LYS A 287 7.64 -10.41 1.87
CA LYS A 287 8.23 -9.43 0.95
C LYS A 287 7.21 -8.31 0.68
N ALA A 288 7.66 -7.25 0.02
CA ALA A 288 6.77 -6.17 -0.43
C ALA A 288 5.76 -6.66 -1.49
N ARG A 289 4.70 -5.88 -1.71
CA ARG A 289 3.60 -6.17 -2.65
C ARG A 289 2.79 -7.42 -2.28
N GLY A 290 2.67 -7.69 -0.99
CA GLY A 290 1.85 -8.78 -0.44
C GLY A 290 2.38 -10.19 -0.67
N VAL A 291 3.65 -10.33 -1.06
CA VAL A 291 4.25 -11.64 -1.39
C VAL A 291 4.75 -12.35 -0.12
N VAL A 292 4.35 -13.61 0.07
CA VAL A 292 4.75 -14.47 1.20
C VAL A 292 5.04 -15.87 0.68
N ASP A 293 6.04 -16.56 1.24
CA ASP A 293 6.34 -17.95 0.90
C ASP A 293 5.74 -18.89 1.95
N MET A 294 4.75 -19.69 1.57
CA MET A 294 4.17 -20.74 2.41
C MET A 294 5.05 -21.98 2.37
N VAL A 295 5.25 -22.62 3.50
CA VAL A 295 6.06 -23.84 3.61
C VAL A 295 5.14 -25.02 3.83
N ASP A 296 5.28 -26.10 3.06
CA ASP A 296 4.51 -27.32 3.26
C ASP A 296 5.21 -28.34 4.19
N GLY A 297 4.56 -29.48 4.44
CA GLY A 297 5.07 -30.55 5.30
C GLY A 297 6.35 -31.24 4.78
N GLU A 298 6.75 -31.00 3.52
CA GLU A 298 8.00 -31.46 2.93
C GLU A 298 9.09 -30.36 2.89
N ASP A 299 8.87 -29.24 3.59
CA ASP A 299 9.67 -28.00 3.57
C ASP A 299 9.81 -27.37 2.16
N ARG A 300 8.85 -27.65 1.26
CA ARG A 300 8.78 -27.01 -0.06
C ARG A 300 8.11 -25.65 0.05
N HIS A 301 8.63 -24.68 -0.70
CA HIS A 301 8.20 -23.29 -0.64
C HIS A 301 7.24 -22.92 -1.78
N HIS A 302 6.02 -22.52 -1.42
CA HIS A 302 4.95 -22.11 -2.32
C HIS A 302 4.71 -20.61 -2.18
N GLN A 303 5.05 -19.83 -3.20
CA GLN A 303 4.89 -18.37 -3.16
C GLN A 303 3.44 -17.97 -3.45
N ILE A 304 2.84 -17.22 -2.52
CA ILE A 304 1.53 -16.58 -2.70
C ILE A 304 1.69 -15.06 -2.76
N GLN A 305 0.74 -14.40 -3.43
CA GLN A 305 0.60 -12.94 -3.40
C GLN A 305 -0.79 -12.57 -2.89
N ILE A 306 -0.84 -11.92 -1.73
CA ILE A 306 -2.07 -11.39 -1.12
C ILE A 306 -2.18 -9.92 -1.50
N GLN A 307 -3.15 -9.59 -2.34
CA GLN A 307 -3.45 -8.20 -2.66
C GLN A 307 -4.22 -7.55 -1.50
N LEU A 308 -3.64 -6.52 -0.87
CA LEU A 308 -4.32 -5.69 0.12
C LEU A 308 -4.72 -4.33 -0.50
N GLN A 309 -3.95 -3.83 -1.46
CA GLN A 309 -4.19 -2.55 -2.12
C GLN A 309 -4.63 -2.73 -3.59
N PRO A 310 -5.54 -1.88 -4.12
CA PRO A 310 -5.84 -1.84 -5.55
C PRO A 310 -4.59 -1.55 -6.38
N ARG A 311 -4.47 -2.24 -7.52
CA ARG A 311 -3.46 -1.98 -8.55
C ARG A 311 -3.93 -0.86 -9.48
N ASN A 312 -5.25 -0.73 -9.69
CA ASN A 312 -5.84 0.38 -10.42
C ASN A 312 -5.70 1.69 -9.59
N PRO A 313 -4.98 2.72 -10.08
CA PRO A 313 -4.74 3.94 -9.33
C PRO A 313 -6.00 4.78 -9.12
N GLN A 314 -7.02 4.66 -9.99
CA GLN A 314 -8.31 5.32 -9.81
C GLN A 314 -9.08 4.68 -8.65
N VAL A 315 -9.11 3.34 -8.58
CA VAL A 315 -9.74 2.61 -7.46
C VAL A 315 -9.09 3.01 -6.12
N ARG A 316 -7.76 3.08 -6.09
CA ARG A 316 -7.02 3.56 -4.92
C ARG A 316 -7.43 4.98 -4.52
N LYS A 317 -7.38 5.95 -5.45
CA LYS A 317 -7.76 7.35 -5.18
C LYS A 317 -9.18 7.47 -4.61
N VAL A 318 -10.13 6.70 -5.15
CA VAL A 318 -11.53 6.70 -4.68
C VAL A 318 -11.65 6.16 -3.26
N LEU A 319 -11.03 5.00 -2.97
CA LEU A 319 -11.05 4.44 -1.62
C LEU A 319 -10.37 5.38 -0.61
N ASP A 320 -9.23 5.97 -0.96
CA ASP A 320 -8.53 6.91 -0.08
C ASP A 320 -9.34 8.21 0.16
N ALA A 321 -10.06 8.72 -0.84
CA ALA A 321 -11.00 9.83 -0.66
C ALA A 321 -12.11 9.46 0.34
N CYS A 322 -12.77 8.31 0.17
CA CYS A 322 -13.80 7.82 1.10
C CYS A 322 -13.26 7.58 2.51
N ARG A 323 -12.04 7.06 2.66
CA ARG A 323 -11.39 6.86 3.97
C ARG A 323 -11.04 8.18 4.65
N SER A 324 -10.57 9.17 3.88
CA SER A 324 -10.03 10.42 4.41
C SER A 324 -11.05 11.30 5.16
N ILE A 325 -12.35 11.14 4.87
CA ILE A 325 -13.47 11.94 5.40
C ILE A 325 -14.28 11.23 6.51
N LEU A 326 -14.00 9.95 6.74
CA LEU A 326 -14.62 9.18 7.81
C LEU A 326 -13.78 9.26 9.10
N PRO A 327 -14.41 9.18 10.28
CA PRO A 327 -13.69 8.89 11.52
C PRO A 327 -12.88 7.59 11.41
N ALA A 328 -11.76 7.52 12.10
CA ALA A 328 -10.84 6.38 12.06
C ALA A 328 -11.50 5.02 12.35
N THR A 329 -12.51 5.02 13.23
CA THR A 329 -13.35 3.85 13.56
C THR A 329 -14.14 3.27 12.38
N HIS A 330 -14.18 3.98 11.24
CA HIS A 330 -14.94 3.66 10.03
C HIS A 330 -14.08 3.73 8.75
N ALA A 331 -13.09 4.62 8.70
CA ALA A 331 -12.18 4.74 7.56
C ALA A 331 -11.53 3.39 7.20
N GLU A 332 -10.89 2.73 8.17
CA GLU A 332 -10.23 1.43 7.94
C GLU A 332 -11.19 0.27 7.66
N LYS A 333 -12.50 0.48 7.80
CA LYS A 333 -13.53 -0.52 7.48
C LYS A 333 -13.96 -0.49 6.00
N ILE A 334 -13.58 0.55 5.25
CA ILE A 334 -13.82 0.64 3.80
C ILE A 334 -13.02 -0.41 3.02
N PHE A 335 -11.75 -0.65 3.40
CA PHE A 335 -10.91 -1.64 2.71
C PHE A 335 -11.40 -3.09 2.85
N PRO A 336 -11.75 -3.59 4.06
CA PRO A 336 -12.43 -4.87 4.23
C PRO A 336 -13.71 -5.00 3.41
N GLY A 337 -14.49 -3.92 3.26
CA GLY A 337 -15.64 -3.89 2.35
C GLY A 337 -15.28 -4.24 0.92
N TRP A 338 -14.27 -3.56 0.36
CA TRP A 338 -13.75 -3.85 -0.98
C TRP A 338 -13.14 -5.25 -1.09
N TRP A 339 -12.41 -5.73 -0.08
CA TRP A 339 -11.87 -7.11 -0.06
C TRP A 339 -12.97 -8.17 -0.05
N HIS A 340 -14.01 -8.00 0.76
CA HIS A 340 -15.12 -8.96 0.86
C HIS A 340 -15.91 -9.04 -0.44
N ILE A 341 -16.09 -7.92 -1.14
CA ILE A 341 -16.70 -7.89 -2.47
C ILE A 341 -15.77 -8.52 -3.52
N MET A 342 -14.46 -8.22 -3.51
CA MET A 342 -13.48 -8.88 -4.39
C MET A 342 -13.45 -10.41 -4.20
N ILE A 343 -13.61 -10.90 -2.98
CA ILE A 343 -13.75 -12.33 -2.67
C ILE A 343 -15.09 -12.86 -3.20
N TRP A 344 -16.19 -12.14 -2.98
CA TRP A 344 -17.53 -12.54 -3.43
C TRP A 344 -17.62 -12.64 -4.96
N VAL A 345 -17.17 -11.61 -5.69
CA VAL A 345 -17.14 -11.55 -7.16
C VAL A 345 -16.36 -12.73 -7.74
N LYS A 346 -15.21 -13.09 -7.13
CA LYS A 346 -14.43 -14.27 -7.51
C LYS A 346 -15.15 -15.59 -7.18
N SER A 347 -15.89 -15.66 -6.07
CA SER A 347 -16.60 -16.88 -5.64
C SER A 347 -17.86 -17.19 -6.47
N GLU A 348 -18.53 -16.17 -7.01
CA GLU A 348 -19.66 -16.33 -7.94
C GLU A 348 -19.22 -16.49 -9.41
N GLU A 349 -17.91 -16.42 -9.69
CA GLU A 349 -17.31 -16.49 -11.03
C GLU A 349 -17.89 -15.47 -12.04
N PHE A 350 -18.13 -14.22 -11.62
CA PHE A 350 -18.61 -13.19 -12.53
C PHE A 350 -17.53 -12.80 -13.56
N GLU A 351 -17.91 -12.79 -14.84
CA GLU A 351 -17.06 -12.33 -15.93
C GLU A 351 -17.14 -10.79 -16.00
N VAL A 352 -16.18 -10.13 -15.36
CA VAL A 352 -16.06 -8.65 -15.30
C VAL A 352 -14.73 -8.18 -15.89
N ALA A 353 -14.78 -7.06 -16.60
CA ALA A 353 -13.65 -6.47 -17.33
C ALA A 353 -12.52 -5.98 -16.41
N ASP A 354 -12.84 -5.18 -15.38
CA ASP A 354 -11.94 -4.84 -14.27
C ASP A 354 -12.60 -5.22 -12.94
N ALA A 355 -12.12 -6.31 -12.33
CA ALA A 355 -12.64 -6.80 -11.06
C ALA A 355 -12.43 -5.82 -9.90
N GLU A 356 -11.36 -5.00 -9.91
CA GLU A 356 -11.08 -4.02 -8.87
C GLU A 356 -12.08 -2.86 -8.93
N TRP A 357 -12.35 -2.37 -10.15
CA TRP A 357 -13.36 -1.34 -10.38
C TRP A 357 -14.78 -1.84 -10.13
N SER A 358 -15.16 -2.99 -10.71
CA SER A 358 -16.47 -3.59 -10.48
C SER A 358 -16.76 -3.77 -8.98
N SER A 359 -15.78 -4.23 -8.21
CA SER A 359 -15.90 -4.39 -6.76
C SER A 359 -16.01 -3.05 -6.01
N LEU A 360 -15.35 -2.00 -6.50
CA LEU A 360 -15.52 -0.64 -5.97
C LEU A 360 -16.90 -0.06 -6.28
N VAL A 361 -17.41 -0.23 -7.50
CA VAL A 361 -18.76 0.22 -7.86
C VAL A 361 -19.80 -0.50 -7.02
N ILE A 362 -19.69 -1.83 -6.89
CA ILE A 362 -20.56 -2.62 -6.00
C ILE A 362 -20.48 -2.07 -4.56
N LEU A 363 -19.29 -1.77 -4.02
CA LEU A 363 -19.13 -1.19 -2.68
C LEU A 363 -19.88 0.14 -2.54
N LEU A 364 -19.70 1.06 -3.48
CA LEU A 364 -20.37 2.36 -3.47
C LEU A 364 -21.88 2.19 -3.55
N LEU A 365 -22.39 1.42 -4.52
CA LEU A 365 -23.82 1.19 -4.68
C LEU A 365 -24.42 0.49 -3.44
N THR A 366 -23.74 -0.49 -2.85
CA THR A 366 -24.14 -1.14 -1.59
C THR A 366 -24.22 -0.14 -0.42
N ILE A 367 -23.27 0.79 -0.30
CA ILE A 367 -23.27 1.82 0.75
C ILE A 367 -24.55 2.67 0.69
N TYR A 368 -25.02 3.05 -0.50
CA TYR A 368 -26.25 3.83 -0.68
C TYR A 368 -27.53 2.99 -0.62
N LEU A 369 -27.57 1.82 -1.26
CA LEU A 369 -28.73 0.93 -1.24
C LEU A 369 -29.10 0.48 0.19
N ALA A 370 -28.11 0.31 1.08
CA ALA A 370 -28.32 0.02 2.50
C ALA A 370 -28.98 1.15 3.32
N LEU A 371 -29.08 2.37 2.77
CA LEU A 371 -29.85 3.47 3.38
C LEU A 371 -31.37 3.31 3.16
N GLY A 372 -31.75 2.63 2.08
CA GLY A 372 -33.14 2.39 1.73
C GLY A 372 -33.80 1.32 2.59
N LYS A 373 -35.13 1.22 2.52
CA LYS A 373 -35.84 0.10 3.12
C LYS A 373 -35.48 -1.20 2.40
N THR A 374 -34.97 -2.18 3.14
CA THR A 374 -34.81 -3.56 2.67
C THR A 374 -36.18 -4.15 2.36
N LYS A 375 -36.60 -4.11 1.08
CA LYS A 375 -37.68 -4.97 0.61
C LYS A 375 -37.22 -6.42 0.77
N PRO A 376 -38.05 -7.35 1.25
CA PRO A 376 -37.74 -8.77 1.17
C PRO A 376 -37.51 -9.14 -0.31
N ALA A 377 -36.53 -10.02 -0.55
CA ALA A 377 -35.93 -10.24 -1.86
C ALA A 377 -36.97 -10.45 -2.98
N GLN A 378 -36.87 -9.62 -4.03
CA GLN A 378 -37.31 -10.02 -5.36
C GLN A 378 -36.09 -10.62 -6.07
N ASP A 379 -36.28 -11.86 -6.51
CA ASP A 379 -35.43 -12.78 -7.29
C ASP A 379 -33.89 -12.67 -7.15
N PRO A 380 -33.18 -13.79 -6.90
CA PRO A 380 -31.73 -13.79 -6.95
C PRO A 380 -31.27 -13.27 -8.33
N PRO A 381 -30.15 -12.53 -8.42
CA PRO A 381 -29.69 -11.95 -9.68
C PRO A 381 -29.64 -13.05 -10.72
N THR A 382 -30.40 -12.87 -11.81
CA THR A 382 -30.59 -13.89 -12.84
C THR A 382 -29.23 -14.21 -13.40
N LYS A 383 -28.63 -15.33 -12.97
CA LYS A 383 -27.29 -15.73 -13.42
C LYS A 383 -27.33 -15.67 -14.95
N PRO A 384 -26.46 -14.89 -15.62
CA PRO A 384 -26.42 -14.89 -17.07
C PRO A 384 -26.27 -16.35 -17.48
N SER A 385 -27.27 -16.85 -18.20
CA SER A 385 -27.38 -18.28 -18.46
C SER A 385 -26.09 -18.67 -19.18
N ARG A 386 -25.21 -19.40 -18.49
CA ARG A 386 -24.06 -20.06 -19.11
C ARG A 386 -24.66 -21.09 -20.07
N GLY A 387 -24.99 -20.62 -21.27
CA GLY A 387 -25.45 -21.43 -22.38
C GLY A 387 -24.45 -22.56 -22.49
N ARG A 388 -24.92 -23.79 -22.21
CA ARG A 388 -24.05 -24.97 -22.19
C ARG A 388 -23.27 -24.97 -23.49
N ARG A 389 -21.96 -24.69 -23.44
CA ARG A 389 -21.06 -24.82 -24.59
C ARG A 389 -21.25 -26.23 -25.12
N ARG A 390 -22.00 -26.37 -26.22
CA ARG A 390 -22.14 -27.66 -26.88
C ARG A 390 -20.73 -28.05 -27.32
N PRO A 391 -20.28 -29.30 -27.07
CA PRO A 391 -19.03 -29.76 -27.64
C PRO A 391 -19.09 -29.54 -29.16
N GLN A 392 -18.01 -29.01 -29.73
CA GLN A 392 -17.96 -28.62 -31.14
C GLN A 392 -18.28 -29.81 -32.04
N SER A 393 -19.52 -29.84 -32.55
CA SER A 393 -19.87 -30.66 -33.71
C SER A 393 -19.51 -29.85 -34.94
N GLY A 394 -18.63 -30.38 -35.78
CA GLY A 394 -18.02 -29.62 -36.87
C GLY A 394 -19.03 -29.09 -37.89
N SER A 395 -19.17 -27.76 -37.94
CA SER A 395 -19.58 -27.00 -39.12
C SER A 395 -19.09 -25.56 -38.96
N PHE A 396 -18.04 -25.18 -39.67
CA PHE A 396 -17.56 -23.80 -39.70
C PHE A 396 -18.52 -22.92 -40.51
N GLY A 397 -18.86 -21.74 -39.96
CA GLY A 397 -19.56 -20.67 -40.67
C GLY A 397 -20.97 -20.35 -40.15
N SER A 398 -21.18 -19.05 -39.92
CA SER A 398 -22.48 -18.33 -39.82
C SER A 398 -23.08 -18.02 -38.44
N ILE A 399 -22.70 -18.66 -37.32
CA ILE A 399 -23.23 -18.30 -35.97
C ILE A 399 -22.13 -17.85 -34.99
N GLN A 400 -20.86 -17.95 -35.38
CA GLN A 400 -19.73 -17.63 -34.49
C GLN A 400 -19.51 -16.11 -34.30
N THR A 401 -19.77 -15.29 -35.32
CA THR A 401 -19.26 -13.90 -35.39
C THR A 401 -19.75 -12.97 -34.29
N LEU A 402 -21.01 -13.04 -33.86
CA LEU A 402 -21.54 -12.13 -32.82
C LEU A 402 -21.09 -12.55 -31.40
N GLU A 403 -21.03 -13.85 -31.11
CA GLU A 403 -20.49 -14.34 -29.84
C GLU A 403 -18.98 -14.12 -29.76
N ASP A 404 -18.25 -14.33 -30.86
CA ASP A 404 -16.82 -14.01 -30.98
C ASP A 404 -16.58 -12.50 -30.86
N TRP A 405 -17.43 -11.64 -31.44
CA TRP A 405 -17.33 -10.18 -31.31
C TRP A 405 -17.60 -9.68 -29.89
N ASN A 406 -18.62 -10.22 -29.22
CA ASN A 406 -18.89 -9.94 -27.81
C ASN A 406 -17.74 -10.44 -26.90
N THR A 407 -17.14 -11.59 -27.24
CA THR A 407 -15.96 -12.12 -26.56
C THR A 407 -14.74 -11.23 -26.79
N LEU A 408 -14.53 -10.73 -28.02
CA LEU A 408 -13.47 -9.78 -28.37
C LEU A 408 -13.65 -8.47 -27.59
N HIS A 409 -14.85 -7.89 -27.57
CA HIS A 409 -15.14 -6.71 -26.75
C HIS A 409 -14.88 -6.92 -25.26
N LEU A 410 -15.19 -8.10 -24.73
CA LEU A 410 -15.03 -8.41 -23.30
C LEU A 410 -13.57 -8.68 -22.91
N TYR A 411 -12.75 -9.25 -23.81
CA TYR A 411 -11.39 -9.73 -23.49
C TYR A 411 -10.24 -8.99 -24.19
N GLU A 412 -10.43 -8.44 -25.39
CA GLU A 412 -9.40 -7.65 -26.11
C GLU A 412 -9.55 -6.15 -25.89
N THR A 413 -10.79 -5.64 -25.83
CA THR A 413 -11.07 -4.24 -25.50
C THR A 413 -11.96 -4.07 -24.25
N PRO A 414 -11.69 -4.78 -23.12
CA PRO A 414 -12.35 -4.48 -21.87
C PRO A 414 -12.13 -3.00 -21.58
N ASN A 415 -13.20 -2.31 -21.19
CA ASN A 415 -13.15 -0.90 -20.83
C ASN A 415 -12.79 0.06 -21.98
N ALA A 416 -13.08 -0.28 -23.23
CA ALA A 416 -13.16 0.74 -24.28
C ALA A 416 -14.28 1.76 -23.97
N LEU A 417 -14.01 3.04 -24.23
CA LEU A 417 -15.04 4.07 -24.30
C LEU A 417 -15.87 3.89 -25.57
N GLY A 418 -17.13 4.31 -25.56
CA GLY A 418 -17.99 4.28 -26.76
C GLY A 418 -17.53 5.28 -27.82
N CYS A 419 -16.95 6.41 -27.39
CA CYS A 419 -16.32 7.40 -28.24
C CYS A 419 -15.10 8.01 -27.50
N PRO A 420 -13.95 7.32 -27.40
CA PRO A 420 -12.74 7.86 -26.76
C PRO A 420 -12.33 9.23 -27.31
N SER A 421 -11.66 10.06 -26.51
CA SER A 421 -11.41 11.47 -26.86
C SER A 421 -10.55 11.64 -28.12
N TRP A 422 -9.71 10.65 -28.45
CA TRP A 422 -8.94 10.66 -29.68
C TRP A 422 -9.82 10.61 -30.94
N GLN A 423 -10.97 9.94 -30.91
CA GLN A 423 -11.95 9.95 -32.02
C GLN A 423 -12.59 11.33 -32.21
N GLN A 424 -12.74 12.09 -31.12
CA GLN A 424 -13.26 13.46 -31.15
C GLN A 424 -12.25 14.48 -31.72
N THR A 425 -11.03 14.05 -32.06
CA THR A 425 -10.06 14.91 -32.74
C THR A 425 -10.26 14.85 -34.25
N LYS A 426 -10.07 15.98 -34.93
CA LYS A 426 -10.24 16.12 -36.40
C LYS A 426 -9.39 15.15 -37.25
N ALA A 427 -8.39 14.48 -36.67
CA ALA A 427 -7.59 13.46 -37.34
C ALA A 427 -8.33 12.10 -37.46
N TRP A 428 -9.35 11.89 -36.64
CA TRP A 428 -10.16 10.67 -36.55
C TRP A 428 -11.66 10.92 -36.72
N ASP A 429 -12.07 12.15 -37.05
CA ASP A 429 -13.44 12.57 -37.38
C ASP A 429 -14.11 11.60 -38.39
N TRP A 430 -13.32 11.16 -39.39
CA TRP A 430 -13.74 10.19 -40.41
C TRP A 430 -14.20 8.83 -39.84
N THR A 431 -13.83 8.48 -38.60
CA THR A 431 -14.31 7.27 -37.91
C THR A 431 -15.73 7.42 -37.33
N LEU A 432 -16.27 8.64 -37.34
CA LEU A 432 -17.64 8.98 -36.94
C LEU A 432 -18.54 9.23 -38.16
N ASP A 433 -17.96 9.39 -39.36
CA ASP A 433 -18.67 9.64 -40.62
C ASP A 433 -19.21 8.36 -41.31
N GLU A 434 -18.89 7.17 -40.81
CA GLU A 434 -19.35 5.90 -41.40
C GLU A 434 -20.77 5.51 -40.94
N ASP A 435 -21.68 5.47 -41.93
CA ASP A 435 -23.02 4.88 -41.92
C ASP A 435 -24.13 5.53 -41.07
N ASN A 436 -24.58 6.69 -41.57
CA ASN A 436 -25.94 7.21 -41.37
C ASN A 436 -27.00 6.36 -42.14
N SER A 437 -27.03 5.05 -41.90
CA SER A 437 -27.97 4.09 -42.51
C SER A 437 -28.97 3.57 -41.46
N ASP A 438 -30.14 4.21 -41.42
CA ASP A 438 -31.26 3.91 -40.49
C ASP A 438 -31.77 2.44 -40.52
N ASP A 439 -31.32 1.63 -41.48
CA ASP A 439 -31.76 0.23 -41.65
C ASP A 439 -31.03 -0.77 -40.72
N THR A 440 -29.91 -0.39 -40.09
CA THR A 440 -29.09 -1.36 -39.30
C THR A 440 -29.60 -1.58 -37.88
N GLU A 441 -30.32 -0.62 -37.28
CA GLU A 441 -30.81 -0.71 -35.89
C GLU A 441 -31.84 -1.84 -35.67
N ASN A 442 -32.58 -2.23 -36.72
CA ASN A 442 -33.69 -3.20 -36.60
C ASN A 442 -33.29 -4.67 -36.85
N ILE A 443 -32.05 -4.95 -37.28
CA ILE A 443 -31.58 -6.32 -37.53
C ILE A 443 -30.89 -6.93 -36.29
N ILE A 444 -30.45 -6.09 -35.34
CA ILE A 444 -29.88 -6.54 -34.06
C ILE A 444 -31.01 -6.78 -33.05
N ASN A 445 -31.37 -8.05 -32.87
CA ASN A 445 -32.47 -8.54 -32.02
C ASN A 445 -32.69 -7.77 -30.69
N PRO A 446 -33.94 -7.35 -30.36
CA PRO A 446 -34.25 -6.68 -29.09
C PRO A 446 -34.10 -7.57 -27.84
N GLY A 447 -33.89 -8.88 -28.02
CA GLY A 447 -33.62 -9.84 -26.94
C GLY A 447 -32.19 -9.80 -26.38
N LEU A 448 -31.29 -9.01 -26.99
CA LEU A 448 -29.88 -8.87 -26.59
C LEU A 448 -29.48 -7.40 -26.40
N LYS A 449 -30.33 -6.64 -25.70
CA LYS A 449 -29.83 -5.49 -24.92
C LYS A 449 -28.83 -6.02 -23.89
N GLY A 450 -27.54 -6.06 -24.26
CA GLY A 450 -26.46 -6.37 -23.35
C GLY A 450 -26.58 -5.46 -22.13
N SER A 451 -26.74 -6.05 -20.95
CA SER A 451 -27.06 -5.28 -19.75
C SER A 451 -25.96 -4.25 -19.48
N LYS A 452 -26.31 -2.96 -19.62
CA LYS A 452 -25.39 -1.83 -19.45
C LYS A 452 -24.61 -1.96 -18.15
N PHE A 453 -23.39 -1.43 -18.12
CA PHE A 453 -22.49 -1.59 -16.98
C PHE A 453 -23.20 -1.21 -15.68
N MET A 454 -23.84 -0.04 -15.61
CA MET A 454 -24.53 0.42 -14.41
C MET A 454 -25.69 -0.50 -14.01
N SER A 455 -26.57 -0.86 -14.96
CA SER A 455 -27.71 -1.75 -14.72
C SER A 455 -27.26 -3.11 -14.14
N THR A 456 -26.19 -3.67 -14.68
CA THR A 456 -25.56 -4.91 -14.19
C THR A 456 -24.99 -4.74 -12.78
N HIS A 457 -24.27 -3.64 -12.51
CA HIS A 457 -23.65 -3.42 -11.20
C HIS A 457 -24.67 -3.08 -10.10
N VAL A 458 -25.82 -2.47 -10.43
CA VAL A 458 -26.95 -2.33 -9.49
C VAL A 458 -27.52 -3.70 -9.10
N GLN A 459 -27.66 -4.62 -10.06
CA GLN A 459 -28.08 -6.01 -9.77
C GLN A 459 -27.03 -6.76 -8.93
N TYR A 460 -25.73 -6.59 -9.22
CA TYR A 460 -24.66 -7.16 -8.40
C TYR A 460 -24.63 -6.58 -6.98
N ALA A 461 -24.85 -5.27 -6.79
CA ALA A 461 -24.93 -4.65 -5.48
C ALA A 461 -26.11 -5.17 -4.63
N LYS A 462 -27.26 -5.44 -5.28
CA LYS A 462 -28.40 -6.15 -4.65
C LYS A 462 -28.05 -7.60 -4.30
N GLY A 463 -27.39 -8.32 -5.22
CA GLY A 463 -26.93 -9.70 -4.98
C GLY A 463 -25.95 -9.79 -3.81
N TYR A 464 -25.01 -8.83 -3.71
CA TYR A 464 -24.08 -8.74 -2.59
C TYR A 464 -24.81 -8.44 -1.28
N LEU A 465 -25.75 -7.50 -1.27
CA LEU A 465 -26.59 -7.18 -0.10
C LEU A 465 -27.35 -8.40 0.43
N ALA A 466 -27.85 -9.28 -0.45
CA ALA A 466 -28.53 -10.52 -0.08
C ALA A 466 -27.57 -11.66 0.33
N SER A 467 -26.25 -11.47 0.19
CA SER A 467 -25.23 -12.47 0.53
C SER A 467 -24.86 -12.44 2.02
N PRO A 468 -24.31 -13.54 2.59
CA PRO A 468 -23.83 -13.56 3.97
C PRO A 468 -22.63 -12.64 4.22
N LEU A 469 -21.94 -12.17 3.17
CA LEU A 469 -20.89 -11.14 3.29
C LEU A 469 -21.50 -9.74 3.32
N GLY A 470 -22.57 -9.50 2.56
CA GLY A 470 -23.37 -8.27 2.63
C GLY A 470 -24.00 -8.07 4.00
N GLU A 471 -24.62 -9.11 4.57
CA GLU A 471 -25.20 -9.06 5.91
C GLU A 471 -24.16 -8.71 6.99
N LYS A 472 -22.96 -9.30 6.91
CA LYS A 472 -21.82 -8.92 7.80
C LYS A 472 -21.33 -7.49 7.57
N ALA A 473 -21.49 -6.94 6.37
CA ALA A 473 -21.01 -5.61 6.02
C ALA A 473 -22.00 -4.50 6.41
N VAL A 474 -23.31 -4.71 6.20
CA VAL A 474 -24.34 -3.66 6.34
C VAL A 474 -25.58 -4.05 7.17
N GLY A 475 -25.72 -5.30 7.59
CA GLY A 475 -26.83 -5.78 8.44
C GLY A 475 -26.78 -5.28 9.89
N GLU A 476 -27.44 -5.99 10.81
CA GLU A 476 -27.63 -5.56 12.21
C GLU A 476 -26.30 -5.29 12.94
N ASN A 477 -25.28 -6.10 12.68
CA ASN A 477 -23.91 -5.94 13.19
C ASN A 477 -22.94 -5.45 12.09
N GLY A 478 -23.46 -4.77 11.07
CA GLY A 478 -22.74 -4.33 9.88
C GLY A 478 -21.61 -3.36 10.18
N TYR A 479 -20.40 -3.70 9.74
CA TYR A 479 -19.21 -2.90 10.03
C TYR A 479 -19.10 -1.58 9.23
N LEU A 480 -19.70 -1.51 8.03
CA LEU A 480 -19.60 -0.36 7.13
C LEU A 480 -20.21 0.94 7.72
N PRO A 481 -19.84 2.13 7.19
CA PRO A 481 -20.39 3.41 7.65
C PRO A 481 -21.92 3.49 7.62
N THR A 482 -22.59 2.78 6.71
CA THR A 482 -24.05 2.77 6.53
C THR A 482 -24.74 1.50 7.06
N GLY A 483 -24.04 0.68 7.88
CA GLY A 483 -24.61 -0.52 8.50
C GLY A 483 -25.75 -0.23 9.49
N GLN A 484 -26.73 -1.14 9.57
CA GLN A 484 -27.98 -0.97 10.32
C GLN A 484 -27.80 -0.78 11.83
N GLN A 485 -26.63 -1.14 12.40
CA GLN A 485 -26.27 -0.89 13.81
C GLN A 485 -26.34 0.60 14.24
N ARG A 486 -26.50 1.54 13.29
CA ARG A 486 -26.35 2.98 13.47
C ARG A 486 -27.66 3.74 13.27
N SER A 487 -27.80 4.87 13.95
CA SER A 487 -28.91 5.80 13.70
C SER A 487 -28.99 6.20 12.22
N ALA A 488 -30.22 6.39 11.71
CA ALA A 488 -30.45 6.81 10.33
C ALA A 488 -29.70 8.10 9.96
N GLU A 489 -29.61 9.05 10.92
CA GLU A 489 -28.82 10.28 10.80
C GLU A 489 -27.33 10.00 10.58
N ASN A 490 -26.70 9.13 11.39
CA ASN A 490 -25.27 8.81 11.23
C ASN A 490 -24.98 8.08 9.91
N ARG A 491 -25.88 7.20 9.47
CA ARG A 491 -25.79 6.54 8.14
C ARG A 491 -25.92 7.58 7.02
N GLY A 492 -26.89 8.47 7.14
CA GLY A 492 -27.13 9.57 6.21
C GLY A 492 -25.95 10.53 6.08
N ASN A 493 -25.41 11.01 7.21
CA ASN A 493 -24.25 11.89 7.27
C ASN A 493 -23.00 11.22 6.66
N ALA A 494 -22.77 9.93 6.92
CA ALA A 494 -21.65 9.22 6.29
C ALA A 494 -21.81 9.10 4.77
N ALA A 495 -23.02 8.80 4.28
CA ALA A 495 -23.31 8.72 2.85
C ALA A 495 -23.24 10.09 2.14
N TRP A 496 -23.67 11.17 2.82
CA TRP A 496 -23.54 12.55 2.37
C TRP A 496 -22.06 12.95 2.24
N ASN A 497 -21.27 12.72 3.30
CA ASN A 497 -19.83 12.99 3.29
C ASN A 497 -19.11 12.19 2.20
N ILE A 498 -19.47 10.92 1.97
CA ILE A 498 -18.89 10.11 0.90
C ILE A 498 -19.18 10.74 -0.47
N LEU A 499 -20.43 11.10 -0.78
CA LEU A 499 -20.76 11.63 -2.12
C LEU A 499 -20.05 12.98 -2.38
N VAL A 500 -20.01 13.86 -1.38
CA VAL A 500 -19.29 15.14 -1.50
C VAL A 500 -17.79 14.92 -1.66
N ALA A 501 -17.19 13.93 -0.98
CA ALA A 501 -15.78 13.60 -1.17
C ALA A 501 -15.48 13.00 -2.54
N LEU A 502 -16.37 12.17 -3.10
CA LEU A 502 -16.27 11.68 -4.48
C LEU A 502 -16.37 12.83 -5.49
N HIS A 503 -17.26 13.79 -5.24
CA HIS A 503 -17.38 14.99 -6.05
C HIS A 503 -16.08 15.81 -6.02
N LEU A 504 -15.55 16.12 -4.84
CA LEU A 504 -14.28 16.86 -4.70
C LEU A 504 -13.07 16.11 -5.33
N LEU A 505 -13.12 14.78 -5.41
CA LEU A 505 -12.13 14.00 -6.16
C LEU A 505 -12.28 14.14 -7.68
N LEU A 506 -13.51 14.25 -8.21
CA LEU A 506 -13.76 14.57 -9.62
C LEU A 506 -13.28 15.98 -9.95
N GLU A 507 -13.53 16.95 -9.06
CA GLU A 507 -13.02 18.33 -9.19
C GLU A 507 -11.48 18.39 -9.19
N GLU A 508 -10.81 17.64 -8.32
CA GLU A 508 -9.34 17.50 -8.36
C GLU A 508 -8.86 16.89 -9.69
N GLN A 509 -9.58 15.90 -10.23
CA GLN A 509 -9.24 15.27 -11.52
C GLN A 509 -9.42 16.24 -12.70
N LYS A 510 -10.41 17.15 -12.66
CA LYS A 510 -10.54 18.22 -13.66
C LYS A 510 -9.28 19.08 -13.77
N LEU A 511 -8.50 19.23 -12.68
CA LEU A 511 -7.26 20.01 -12.67
C LEU A 511 -6.05 19.28 -13.28
N ASP A 512 -6.18 18.05 -13.76
CA ASP A 512 -5.07 17.25 -14.30
C ASP A 512 -5.39 16.61 -15.66
N ILE A 513 -4.88 17.24 -16.74
CA ILE A 513 -5.03 16.75 -18.12
C ILE A 513 -4.30 15.42 -18.37
N MET A 514 -3.37 15.02 -17.48
CA MET A 514 -2.67 13.74 -17.57
C MET A 514 -3.40 12.61 -16.83
N THR A 515 -4.60 12.86 -16.29
CA THR A 515 -5.45 11.81 -15.71
C THR A 515 -5.78 10.79 -16.82
N PRO A 516 -5.23 9.57 -16.77
CA PRO A 516 -5.16 8.75 -17.98
C PRO A 516 -6.49 8.08 -18.29
N GLU A 517 -7.03 8.34 -19.49
CA GLU A 517 -8.20 7.63 -20.03
C GLU A 517 -7.98 6.12 -20.10
N TYR A 518 -6.74 5.66 -20.26
CA TYR A 518 -6.39 4.23 -20.24
C TYR A 518 -6.39 3.58 -18.84
N ALA A 519 -6.55 4.37 -17.76
CA ALA A 519 -6.93 3.85 -16.44
C ALA A 519 -8.44 3.98 -16.19
N SER A 520 -9.19 4.60 -17.12
CA SER A 520 -10.65 4.62 -17.05
C SER A 520 -11.16 3.18 -17.10
N PRO A 521 -12.10 2.81 -16.23
CA PRO A 521 -12.71 1.49 -16.19
C PRO A 521 -13.82 1.35 -17.26
N GLY A 522 -13.71 2.09 -18.36
CA GLY A 522 -14.56 1.97 -19.53
C GLY A 522 -15.60 3.07 -19.65
N THR A 523 -16.74 2.70 -20.23
CA THR A 523 -17.93 3.55 -20.39
C THR A 523 -18.47 4.10 -19.08
N ALA A 524 -18.11 3.49 -17.95
CA ALA A 524 -18.60 3.77 -16.60
C ALA A 524 -17.53 4.36 -15.64
N PRO A 525 -16.91 5.52 -15.94
CA PRO A 525 -15.99 6.17 -15.02
C PRO A 525 -16.72 6.64 -13.75
N LEU A 526 -15.94 7.05 -12.73
CA LEU A 526 -16.47 7.54 -11.44
C LEU A 526 -17.64 8.52 -11.58
N ARG A 527 -17.59 9.43 -12.56
CA ARG A 527 -18.64 10.41 -12.87
C ARG A 527 -20.01 9.79 -13.14
N VAL A 528 -20.05 8.65 -13.83
CA VAL A 528 -21.30 7.90 -14.12
C VAL A 528 -21.86 7.30 -12.84
N VAL A 529 -20.99 6.73 -12.00
CA VAL A 529 -21.35 6.15 -10.69
C VAL A 529 -21.91 7.24 -9.76
N THR A 530 -21.25 8.40 -9.66
CA THR A 530 -21.74 9.54 -8.86
C THR A 530 -23.02 10.13 -9.44
N CYS A 531 -23.23 10.07 -10.76
CA CYS A 531 -24.47 10.49 -11.40
C CYS A 531 -25.65 9.58 -11.02
N GLN A 532 -25.49 8.25 -11.08
CA GLN A 532 -26.54 7.32 -10.66
C GLN A 532 -26.88 7.48 -9.17
N ILE A 533 -25.87 7.69 -8.31
CA ILE A 533 -26.07 7.97 -6.88
C ILE A 533 -26.79 9.32 -6.68
N ALA A 534 -26.43 10.37 -7.42
CA ALA A 534 -27.10 11.67 -7.33
C ALA A 534 -28.57 11.60 -7.77
N ARG A 535 -28.90 10.77 -8.78
CA ARG A 535 -30.29 10.47 -9.19
C ARG A 535 -31.06 9.77 -8.05
N TRP A 536 -30.47 8.76 -7.41
CA TRP A 536 -31.03 8.08 -6.24
C TRP A 536 -31.28 8.99 -5.03
N LEU A 537 -30.47 10.03 -4.84
CA LEU A 537 -30.66 11.02 -3.77
C LEU A 537 -31.58 12.19 -4.16
N GLY A 538 -31.99 12.31 -5.42
CA GLY A 538 -32.76 13.46 -5.93
C GLY A 538 -31.95 14.77 -6.01
N TRP A 539 -30.63 14.69 -6.10
CA TRP A 539 -29.74 15.86 -6.11
C TRP A 539 -29.61 16.46 -7.52
N HIS A 540 -30.69 17.04 -8.03
CA HIS A 540 -30.82 17.50 -9.41
C HIS A 540 -29.69 18.43 -9.87
N ASN A 541 -29.14 19.29 -9.00
CA ASN A 541 -28.01 20.16 -9.34
C ASN A 541 -26.75 19.35 -9.69
N PHE A 542 -26.46 18.30 -8.90
CA PHE A 542 -25.33 17.40 -9.15
C PHE A 542 -25.57 16.51 -10.37
N VAL A 543 -26.80 16.05 -10.59
CA VAL A 543 -27.18 15.30 -11.81
C VAL A 543 -26.90 16.15 -13.06
N ALA A 544 -27.36 17.40 -13.10
CA ALA A 544 -27.09 18.31 -14.22
C ALA A 544 -25.58 18.58 -14.45
N MET A 545 -24.79 18.68 -13.37
CA MET A 545 -23.33 18.77 -13.47
C MET A 545 -22.68 17.50 -14.02
N TYR A 546 -23.22 16.32 -13.72
CA TYR A 546 -22.63 15.05 -14.14
C TYR A 546 -23.05 14.60 -15.53
N GLU A 547 -24.31 14.77 -15.92
CA GLU A 547 -24.85 14.32 -17.22
C GLU A 547 -24.13 14.97 -18.42
N LEU A 548 -23.55 16.17 -18.26
CA LEU A 548 -22.77 16.87 -19.29
C LEU A 548 -21.41 16.19 -19.58
N GLY A 549 -21.42 15.13 -20.39
CA GLY A 549 -20.21 14.43 -20.85
C GLY A 549 -19.99 13.06 -20.19
N ILE A 550 -21.05 12.38 -19.78
CA ILE A 550 -21.04 10.91 -19.66
C ILE A 550 -21.37 10.27 -21.01
N GLN A 551 -20.83 9.08 -21.27
CA GLN A 551 -21.11 8.30 -22.49
C GLN A 551 -22.03 7.10 -22.22
N GLU A 552 -22.15 6.64 -20.97
CA GLU A 552 -23.12 5.62 -20.59
C GLU A 552 -24.49 6.24 -20.33
N GLU A 553 -25.49 5.82 -21.11
CA GLU A 553 -26.89 6.20 -20.92
C GLU A 553 -27.49 5.45 -19.71
N LEU A 554 -27.65 6.16 -18.59
CA LEU A 554 -28.25 5.65 -17.35
C LEU A 554 -29.73 5.29 -17.52
N ASP A 555 -30.09 4.04 -17.19
CA ASP A 555 -31.45 3.52 -17.29
C ASP A 555 -32.37 4.06 -16.18
N PRO A 556 -33.40 4.87 -16.50
CA PRO A 556 -34.29 5.48 -15.50
C PRO A 556 -35.07 4.48 -14.64
N HIS A 557 -35.19 3.22 -15.06
CA HIS A 557 -35.86 2.18 -14.27
C HIS A 557 -35.27 2.06 -12.85
N TYR A 558 -33.93 2.17 -12.75
CA TYR A 558 -33.21 1.99 -11.49
C TYR A 558 -33.25 3.22 -10.59
N ASP A 559 -33.77 4.38 -11.03
CA ASP A 559 -33.85 5.58 -10.18
C ASP A 559 -34.75 5.37 -8.95
N SER A 560 -35.75 4.48 -9.06
CA SER A 560 -36.74 4.23 -8.01
C SER A 560 -36.32 3.20 -6.94
N GLU A 561 -35.09 2.68 -7.04
CA GLU A 561 -34.53 1.61 -6.21
C GLU A 561 -34.15 2.08 -4.80
N LEU A 562 -33.56 3.28 -4.69
CA LEU A 562 -33.32 3.89 -3.39
C LEU A 562 -34.56 4.68 -2.94
N ARG A 563 -35.11 4.32 -1.78
CA ARG A 563 -36.17 5.07 -1.11
C ARG A 563 -35.79 5.31 0.33
N LEU A 564 -35.27 6.51 0.59
CA LEU A 564 -34.89 6.98 1.92
C LEU A 564 -36.14 7.27 2.77
N GLU A 565 -36.07 7.00 4.07
CA GLU A 565 -37.12 7.41 5.02
C GLU A 565 -37.09 8.92 5.29
N VAL A 566 -35.87 9.47 5.35
CA VAL A 566 -35.59 10.90 5.48
C VAL A 566 -34.74 11.30 4.28
N PRO A 567 -35.21 12.18 3.38
CA PRO A 567 -34.41 12.65 2.25
C PRO A 567 -33.13 13.35 2.72
N LEU A 568 -31.99 13.01 2.10
CA LEU A 568 -30.74 13.74 2.33
C LEU A 568 -30.76 15.05 1.55
N THR A 569 -30.65 16.17 2.25
CA THR A 569 -30.60 17.49 1.63
C THR A 569 -29.34 17.65 0.79
N GLN A 570 -29.48 18.16 -0.44
CA GLN A 570 -28.33 18.48 -1.26
C GLN A 570 -27.48 19.59 -0.61
N PRO A 571 -26.14 19.53 -0.73
CA PRO A 571 -25.26 20.61 -0.32
C PRO A 571 -25.67 21.94 -0.96
N SER A 572 -25.57 23.04 -0.20
CA SER A 572 -25.91 24.39 -0.68
C SER A 572 -25.14 25.47 0.08
N GLY A 573 -25.04 26.67 -0.48
CA GLY A 573 -24.37 27.82 0.14
C GLY A 573 -22.84 27.87 0.01
N VAL A 574 -22.24 26.93 -0.72
CA VAL A 574 -20.80 26.90 -1.05
C VAL A 574 -20.66 26.59 -2.54
N ASP A 575 -19.54 27.02 -3.15
CA ASP A 575 -19.19 26.63 -4.51
C ASP A 575 -18.64 25.20 -4.55
N PHE A 576 -19.01 24.48 -5.61
CA PHE A 576 -18.65 23.09 -5.84
C PHE A 576 -17.89 22.90 -7.16
N ASP A 577 -17.90 23.89 -8.07
CA ASP A 577 -17.12 23.81 -9.31
C ASP A 577 -15.74 24.46 -9.14
N ILE A 578 -14.68 23.67 -9.30
CA ILE A 578 -13.31 24.13 -9.10
C ILE A 578 -12.89 25.21 -10.11
N PHE A 579 -13.42 25.18 -11.33
CA PHE A 579 -13.10 26.17 -12.36
C PHE A 579 -13.82 27.49 -12.08
N HIS A 580 -15.08 27.45 -11.64
CA HIS A 580 -15.80 28.65 -11.23
C HIS A 580 -15.14 29.31 -10.01
N TRP A 581 -14.70 28.53 -9.02
CA TRP A 581 -13.94 29.03 -7.87
C TRP A 581 -12.59 29.65 -8.28
N ILE A 582 -11.79 28.97 -9.10
CA ILE A 582 -10.51 29.47 -9.64
C ILE A 582 -10.72 30.78 -10.41
N GLN A 583 -11.72 30.81 -11.30
CA GLN A 583 -12.08 32.00 -12.07
C GLN A 583 -12.47 33.17 -11.15
N THR A 584 -13.27 32.91 -10.12
CA THR A 584 -13.69 33.93 -9.14
C THR A 584 -12.49 34.50 -8.37
N CYS A 585 -11.58 33.64 -7.88
CA CYS A 585 -10.39 34.08 -7.16
C CYS A 585 -9.41 34.87 -8.05
N LEU A 586 -9.22 34.45 -9.31
CA LEU A 586 -8.37 35.15 -10.28
C LEU A 586 -8.98 36.50 -10.73
N ALA A 587 -10.29 36.56 -10.97
CA ALA A 587 -10.97 37.77 -11.42
C ALA A 587 -11.06 38.85 -10.32
N THR A 588 -11.22 38.44 -9.06
CA THR A 588 -11.27 39.35 -7.90
C THR A 588 -9.90 39.69 -7.32
N GLY A 589 -8.88 38.84 -7.58
CA GLY A 589 -7.58 38.92 -6.91
C GLY A 589 -7.65 38.67 -5.40
N GLN A 590 -8.68 37.96 -4.93
CA GLN A 590 -8.94 37.67 -3.51
C GLN A 590 -9.25 36.20 -3.27
N TYR A 591 -8.79 35.67 -2.14
CA TYR A 591 -9.18 34.35 -1.65
C TYR A 591 -10.69 34.29 -1.39
N HIS A 592 -11.35 33.34 -2.04
CA HIS A 592 -12.70 32.91 -1.69
C HIS A 592 -12.62 31.50 -1.08
N PRO A 593 -13.35 31.17 0.00
CA PRO A 593 -13.36 29.82 0.54
C PRO A 593 -13.92 28.79 -0.45
N PHE A 594 -13.24 27.65 -0.57
CA PHE A 594 -13.71 26.46 -1.30
C PHE A 594 -13.85 25.28 -0.34
N LEU A 595 -14.80 24.39 -0.61
CA LEU A 595 -15.00 23.21 0.23
C LEU A 595 -13.88 22.19 -0.01
N THR A 596 -13.06 21.91 1.01
CA THR A 596 -12.04 20.84 0.94
C THR A 596 -12.44 19.62 1.76
N LEU A 597 -11.80 18.48 1.52
CA LEU A 597 -11.95 17.27 2.34
C LEU A 597 -11.65 17.52 3.83
N ALA A 598 -10.75 18.48 4.14
CA ALA A 598 -10.46 18.89 5.51
C ALA A 598 -11.65 19.62 6.15
N ASN A 599 -12.33 20.50 5.42
CA ASN A 599 -13.53 21.19 5.90
C ASN A 599 -14.66 20.18 6.17
N LEU A 600 -14.84 19.22 5.26
CA LEU A 600 -15.85 18.17 5.34
C LEU A 600 -15.65 17.23 6.55
N TYR A 601 -14.39 16.94 6.89
CA TYR A 601 -14.06 16.16 8.08
C TYR A 601 -14.23 16.98 9.38
N HIS A 602 -13.72 18.23 9.40
CA HIS A 602 -13.82 19.11 10.58
C HIS A 602 -15.21 19.73 10.82
N SER A 603 -16.15 19.64 9.88
CA SER A 603 -17.56 20.02 10.13
C SER A 603 -18.30 19.04 11.05
N GLN A 604 -17.69 17.89 11.35
CA GLN A 604 -18.14 17.00 12.44
C GLN A 604 -17.73 17.62 13.80
N PRO A 605 -18.54 17.49 14.87
CA PRO A 605 -18.39 18.28 16.10
C PRO A 605 -17.18 17.85 16.95
N VAL A 606 -15.98 18.32 16.57
CA VAL A 606 -14.72 18.14 17.31
C VAL A 606 -13.99 19.49 17.41
N LYS A 607 -13.34 19.74 18.55
CA LYS A 607 -12.90 21.08 19.02
C LYS A 607 -12.00 21.84 18.04
N ALA A 608 -12.36 23.09 17.80
CA ALA A 608 -11.63 24.06 16.98
C ALA A 608 -10.43 24.69 17.73
N GLU A 609 -9.35 23.94 17.90
CA GLU A 609 -8.02 24.51 18.16
C GLU A 609 -6.97 23.80 17.28
N GLN A 610 -5.94 24.54 16.83
CA GLN A 610 -4.87 24.14 15.90
C GLN A 610 -5.28 24.03 14.41
N ASP A 611 -5.43 25.14 13.68
CA ASP A 611 -5.88 25.15 12.28
C ASP A 611 -4.77 25.06 11.20
N HIS A 612 -3.49 25.18 11.54
CA HIS A 612 -2.43 25.38 10.53
C HIS A 612 -1.49 24.18 10.26
N LEU A 613 -1.68 23.03 10.94
CA LEU A 613 -0.86 21.82 10.75
C LEU A 613 -1.65 20.61 10.21
N LYS A 614 -2.97 20.73 9.99
CA LYS A 614 -3.88 19.59 9.75
C LYS A 614 -4.08 19.20 8.28
N ASP A 615 -3.79 20.08 7.32
CA ASP A 615 -4.03 19.83 5.87
C ASP A 615 -3.14 18.72 5.25
N SER A 616 -2.14 18.22 5.97
CA SER A 616 -1.24 17.15 5.50
C SER A 616 -1.97 15.83 5.23
N ARG A 617 -3.04 15.51 5.98
CA ARG A 617 -3.83 14.27 5.83
C ARG A 617 -4.49 14.15 4.45
N TRP A 618 -4.90 15.27 3.83
CA TRP A 618 -5.62 15.29 2.56
C TRP A 618 -4.78 15.77 1.38
N THR A 619 -3.58 16.30 1.62
CA THR A 619 -2.63 16.69 0.56
C THR A 619 -2.33 15.54 -0.43
N PRO A 620 -2.23 14.25 -0.04
CA PRO A 620 -2.07 13.15 -1.00
C PRO A 620 -3.31 12.84 -1.86
N VAL A 621 -4.50 13.29 -1.46
CA VAL A 621 -5.78 12.96 -2.11
C VAL A 621 -6.20 14.07 -3.08
N THR A 622 -6.14 15.34 -2.65
CA THR A 622 -6.49 16.51 -3.47
C THR A 622 -5.35 17.55 -3.53
N PRO A 623 -4.15 17.17 -4.02
CA PRO A 623 -2.96 18.00 -3.97
C PRO A 623 -3.11 19.35 -4.69
N ARG A 624 -3.69 19.39 -5.89
CA ARG A 624 -3.81 20.61 -6.71
C ARG A 624 -4.79 21.58 -6.07
N THR A 625 -5.90 21.09 -5.52
CA THR A 625 -6.86 21.89 -4.74
C THR A 625 -6.16 22.58 -3.55
N PHE A 626 -5.31 21.87 -2.80
CA PHE A 626 -4.54 22.50 -1.71
C PHE A 626 -3.43 23.43 -2.20
N MET A 627 -2.82 23.20 -3.36
CA MET A 627 -1.91 24.16 -3.99
C MET A 627 -2.65 25.47 -4.35
N PHE A 628 -3.81 25.38 -5.00
CA PHE A 628 -4.62 26.55 -5.33
C PHE A 628 -5.12 27.29 -4.09
N LYS A 629 -5.56 26.58 -3.03
CA LYS A 629 -5.91 27.19 -1.74
C LYS A 629 -4.75 28.05 -1.21
N ARG A 630 -3.56 27.47 -1.06
CA ARG A 630 -2.35 28.15 -0.58
C ARG A 630 -1.85 29.27 -1.49
N PHE A 631 -2.16 29.19 -2.78
CA PHE A 631 -1.85 30.23 -3.76
C PHE A 631 -2.79 31.42 -3.60
N PHE A 632 -4.10 31.20 -3.57
CA PHE A 632 -5.10 32.25 -3.42
C PHE A 632 -5.06 32.92 -2.04
N GLU A 633 -4.74 32.18 -0.97
CA GLU A 633 -4.44 32.74 0.37
C GLU A 633 -3.31 33.79 0.37
N LYS A 634 -2.44 33.79 -0.66
CA LYS A 634 -1.30 34.70 -0.81
C LYS A 634 -1.50 35.77 -1.89
N LEU A 635 -2.58 35.70 -2.67
CA LEU A 635 -2.85 36.70 -3.70
C LEU A 635 -3.35 38.01 -3.07
N THR A 636 -3.07 39.11 -3.76
CA THR A 636 -3.53 40.45 -3.38
C THR A 636 -4.15 41.16 -4.58
N PRO A 637 -5.22 41.97 -4.40
CA PRO A 637 -5.96 42.59 -5.52
C PRO A 637 -5.17 43.57 -6.40
N LYS A 638 -3.98 43.98 -5.94
CA LYS A 638 -3.05 44.86 -6.65
C LYS A 638 -1.64 44.27 -6.69
N GLY A 639 -1.54 42.94 -6.63
CA GLY A 639 -0.28 42.22 -6.68
C GLY A 639 0.47 42.49 -7.99
N SER A 640 1.79 42.60 -7.91
CA SER A 640 2.62 42.60 -9.11
C SER A 640 2.64 41.19 -9.73
N PRO A 641 2.92 41.05 -11.04
CA PRO A 641 3.13 39.72 -11.64
C PRO A 641 4.21 38.91 -10.90
N ALA A 642 5.26 39.58 -10.38
CA ALA A 642 6.29 38.94 -9.57
C ALA A 642 5.75 38.36 -8.27
N SER A 643 4.89 39.10 -7.55
CA SER A 643 4.21 38.62 -6.34
C SER A 643 3.31 37.41 -6.62
N MET A 644 2.66 37.37 -7.79
CA MET A 644 1.87 36.22 -8.23
C MET A 644 2.75 34.99 -8.48
N VAL A 645 3.90 35.13 -9.13
CA VAL A 645 4.87 34.03 -9.34
C VAL A 645 5.48 33.54 -8.02
N GLU A 646 5.80 34.45 -7.08
CA GLU A 646 6.24 34.11 -5.72
C GLU A 646 5.16 33.35 -4.93
N ALA A 647 3.89 33.74 -5.07
CA ALA A 647 2.76 33.02 -4.50
C ALA A 647 2.61 31.61 -5.11
N MET A 648 2.73 31.46 -6.44
CA MET A 648 2.69 30.16 -7.12
C MET A 648 3.78 29.21 -6.60
N HIS A 649 5.04 29.66 -6.62
CA HIS A 649 6.18 28.87 -6.14
C HIS A 649 6.01 28.47 -4.68
N SER A 650 5.67 29.42 -3.81
CA SER A 650 5.50 29.17 -2.38
C SER A 650 4.22 28.39 -2.03
N ALA A 651 3.33 28.13 -2.99
CA ALA A 651 2.20 27.22 -2.86
C ALA A 651 2.52 25.79 -3.35
N GLY A 652 3.67 25.59 -4.01
CA GLY A 652 4.09 24.30 -4.58
C GLY A 652 3.78 24.12 -6.07
N ILE A 653 3.31 25.17 -6.76
CA ILE A 653 3.03 25.13 -8.19
C ILE A 653 4.36 25.22 -8.96
N SER A 654 4.82 24.09 -9.51
CA SER A 654 6.04 23.96 -10.31
C SER A 654 5.75 23.89 -11.81
N SER A 655 6.78 23.98 -12.67
CA SER A 655 6.62 23.84 -14.14
C SER A 655 5.88 22.55 -14.53
N ARG A 656 6.21 21.42 -13.87
CA ARG A 656 5.54 20.13 -14.10
C ARG A 656 4.05 20.15 -13.75
N VAL A 657 3.66 20.91 -12.71
CA VAL A 657 2.24 21.11 -12.39
C VAL A 657 1.59 21.96 -13.49
N LEU A 658 2.21 23.08 -13.85
CA LEU A 658 1.72 23.98 -14.91
C LEU A 658 1.52 23.28 -16.25
N GLU A 659 2.45 22.42 -16.67
CA GLU A 659 2.36 21.63 -17.91
C GLU A 659 1.16 20.67 -17.96
N THR A 660 0.59 20.33 -16.79
CA THR A 660 -0.53 19.38 -16.66
C THR A 660 -1.85 20.03 -16.21
N LEU A 661 -1.90 21.36 -16.13
CA LEU A 661 -3.15 22.09 -15.87
C LEU A 661 -3.97 22.28 -17.17
N PRO A 662 -5.31 22.29 -17.10
CA PRO A 662 -6.17 22.69 -18.21
C PRO A 662 -5.85 24.10 -18.71
N GLU A 663 -5.96 24.32 -20.01
CA GLU A 663 -5.59 25.58 -20.67
C GLU A 663 -6.29 26.81 -20.06
N ALA A 664 -7.56 26.69 -19.70
CA ALA A 664 -8.35 27.74 -19.05
C ALA A 664 -7.76 28.21 -17.70
N VAL A 665 -7.19 27.29 -16.92
CA VAL A 665 -6.52 27.58 -15.64
C VAL A 665 -5.07 28.01 -15.87
N LEU A 666 -4.41 27.43 -16.86
CA LEU A 666 -2.99 27.63 -17.15
C LEU A 666 -2.68 29.00 -17.76
N THR A 667 -3.56 29.49 -18.64
CA THR A 667 -3.38 30.75 -19.38
C THR A 667 -3.08 31.97 -18.49
N PRO A 668 -3.89 32.31 -17.45
CA PRO A 668 -3.62 33.46 -16.59
C PRO A 668 -2.32 33.31 -15.76
N LEU A 669 -1.93 32.09 -15.41
CA LEU A 669 -0.67 31.81 -14.72
C LEU A 669 0.53 32.03 -15.65
N LYS A 670 0.45 31.55 -16.91
CA LYS A 670 1.49 31.75 -17.94
C LYS A 670 1.66 33.21 -18.35
N ASP A 671 0.59 34.00 -18.42
CA ASP A 671 0.69 35.44 -18.69
C ASP A 671 1.50 36.16 -17.59
N SER A 672 1.24 35.83 -16.32
CA SER A 672 2.00 36.39 -15.19
C SER A 672 3.48 35.99 -15.21
N ILE A 673 3.79 34.75 -15.58
CA ILE A 673 5.18 34.29 -15.80
C ILE A 673 5.83 35.05 -16.95
N SER A 674 5.17 35.16 -18.11
CA SER A 674 5.65 35.89 -19.30
C SER A 674 6.00 37.34 -18.97
N ARG A 675 5.13 38.04 -18.23
CA ARG A 675 5.39 39.41 -17.76
C ARG A 675 6.61 39.52 -16.84
N CYS A 676 6.93 38.47 -16.08
CA CYS A 676 8.12 38.41 -15.22
C CYS A 676 9.41 38.08 -15.99
N GLN A 677 9.36 37.32 -17.08
CA GLN A 677 10.55 36.89 -17.85
C GLN A 677 11.45 38.03 -18.30
N ALA A 678 10.84 39.17 -18.66
CA ALA A 678 11.55 40.36 -19.11
C ALA A 678 12.38 41.03 -18.00
N ARG A 679 11.92 40.99 -16.74
CA ARG A 679 12.55 41.67 -15.59
C ARG A 679 12.27 40.91 -14.27
N PRO A 680 12.88 39.73 -14.04
CA PRO A 680 12.75 39.03 -12.78
C PRO A 680 13.47 39.80 -11.65
N PRO A 681 12.92 39.83 -10.42
CA PRO A 681 13.61 40.37 -9.24
C PRO A 681 14.97 39.70 -8.98
N ALA A 682 15.99 40.52 -8.72
CA ALA A 682 17.36 40.04 -8.47
C ALA A 682 17.53 39.26 -7.16
N SER A 683 16.53 39.28 -6.27
CA SER A 683 16.50 38.55 -5.00
C SER A 683 15.94 37.13 -5.11
N TRP A 684 15.56 36.67 -6.31
CA TRP A 684 14.92 35.37 -6.47
C TRP A 684 15.90 34.18 -6.31
N PRO A 685 15.50 33.13 -5.57
CA PRO A 685 16.25 31.87 -5.54
C PRO A 685 16.22 31.18 -6.91
N LYS A 686 17.15 30.24 -7.11
CA LYS A 686 17.29 29.47 -8.35
C LYS A 686 15.97 28.86 -8.82
N ASP A 687 15.20 28.27 -7.89
CA ASP A 687 13.98 27.53 -8.21
C ASP A 687 12.86 28.45 -8.75
N LEU A 688 12.81 29.71 -8.30
CA LEU A 688 11.93 30.75 -8.84
C LEU A 688 12.38 31.23 -10.23
N LEU A 689 13.69 31.35 -10.45
CA LEU A 689 14.25 31.65 -11.78
C LEU A 689 14.01 30.49 -12.76
N GLU A 690 14.06 29.24 -12.31
CA GLU A 690 13.75 28.05 -13.10
C GLU A 690 12.26 28.01 -13.49
N LEU A 691 11.35 28.31 -12.55
CA LEU A 691 9.90 28.42 -12.82
C LEU A 691 9.57 29.46 -13.90
N VAL A 692 10.36 30.52 -14.01
CA VAL A 692 10.21 31.59 -15.01
C VAL A 692 11.03 31.31 -16.29
N ASN A 693 11.72 30.18 -16.37
CA ASN A 693 12.61 29.80 -17.48
C ASN A 693 13.77 30.82 -17.68
N ARG A 694 14.29 31.37 -16.58
CA ARG A 694 15.47 32.26 -16.49
C ARG A 694 16.59 31.63 -15.67
N GLY A 695 16.79 30.31 -15.82
CA GLY A 695 17.88 29.57 -15.20
C GLY A 695 19.27 30.08 -15.59
N ASP A 696 19.40 30.76 -16.73
CA ASP A 696 20.60 31.47 -17.19
C ASP A 696 21.13 32.45 -16.14
N MET A 697 20.25 33.21 -15.49
CA MET A 697 20.63 34.19 -14.47
C MET A 697 21.21 33.52 -13.22
N SER A 698 20.76 32.31 -12.88
CA SER A 698 21.28 31.57 -11.73
C SER A 698 22.74 31.14 -11.91
N MET A 699 23.17 30.89 -13.16
CA MET A 699 24.56 30.57 -13.48
C MET A 699 25.50 31.78 -13.39
N ILE A 700 24.96 32.99 -13.62
CA ILE A 700 25.70 34.26 -13.53
C ILE A 700 25.80 34.74 -12.08
N LEU A 701 24.75 34.51 -11.28
CA LEU A 701 24.69 34.87 -9.85
C LEU A 701 25.37 33.86 -8.93
N ALA A 702 25.65 32.65 -9.41
CA ALA A 702 26.48 31.70 -8.69
C ALA A 702 27.89 32.31 -8.49
N PRO A 703 28.38 32.48 -7.24
CA PRO A 703 29.70 33.03 -7.02
C PRO A 703 30.71 32.11 -7.71
N THR A 704 31.44 32.67 -8.67
CA THR A 704 32.52 31.97 -9.35
C THR A 704 33.48 31.47 -8.28
N LYS A 705 33.48 30.14 -8.04
CA LYS A 705 34.50 29.50 -7.22
C LYS A 705 35.82 29.93 -7.81
N ASN A 706 36.55 30.76 -7.06
CA ASN A 706 37.87 31.23 -7.46
C ASN A 706 38.64 30.04 -7.99
N LEU A 707 39.04 30.11 -9.26
CA LEU A 707 39.95 29.15 -9.86
C LEU A 707 41.21 29.19 -8.99
N GLN A 708 41.32 28.24 -8.06
CA GLN A 708 42.57 27.99 -7.37
C GLN A 708 43.57 27.68 -8.47
N LYS A 709 44.51 28.60 -8.66
CA LYS A 709 45.67 28.39 -9.52
C LYS A 709 46.39 27.18 -8.96
N SER A 710 46.10 26.00 -9.49
CA SER A 710 46.87 24.80 -9.22
C SER A 710 48.28 25.10 -9.67
N GLY A 711 49.18 25.30 -8.71
CA GLY A 711 50.58 25.58 -8.98
C GLY A 711 51.15 24.36 -9.69
N ALA A 712 51.50 24.53 -10.97
CA ALA A 712 52.15 23.48 -11.75
C ALA A 712 53.55 23.23 -11.17
N ASN A 713 53.65 22.28 -10.23
CA ASN A 713 54.91 21.73 -9.77
C ASN A 713 55.51 20.85 -10.87
N ILE A 714 56.08 21.50 -11.88
CA ILE A 714 57.04 20.88 -12.78
C ILE A 714 58.35 20.76 -12.00
N LEU A 715 58.71 19.55 -11.61
CA LEU A 715 60.07 19.25 -11.19
C LEU A 715 60.53 17.94 -11.84
N VAL A 716 61.38 18.11 -12.85
CA VAL A 716 62.05 17.06 -13.61
C VAL A 716 63.04 16.32 -12.72
N ARG A 717 63.13 15.00 -12.89
CA ARG A 717 64.37 14.25 -12.64
C ARG A 717 64.68 13.37 -13.83
N TYR A 718 65.88 13.55 -14.37
CA TYR A 718 66.63 12.57 -15.14
C TYR A 718 67.90 12.24 -14.35
N LEU A 719 68.31 10.97 -14.41
CA LEU A 719 69.34 10.31 -13.57
C LEU A 719 68.87 10.03 -12.13
#